data_AF-A0A7V2UCN6-F1
#
_entry.id   AF-A0A7V2UCN6-F1
#
_cell.length_a   1.000
_cell.length_b   1.000
_cell.length_c   1.000
_cell.angle_alpha   90.00
_cell.angle_beta   90.00
_cell.angle_gamma   90.00
#
_symmetry.space_group_name_H-M   'P 1'
#
loop_
_entity.id
_entity.type
_entity.pdbx_description
1 polymer ?
#
loop_
_entity_poly.entity_id
_entity_poly.type
_entity_poly.pdbx_seq_one_letter_code
_entity_poly.pdbx_strand_id
1 'polypeptide(L)'
;MPLAMRPHSVGGVASGYNPVQFPRQPYVCGASWARTTQATTSRNVMHWGPANLCIGHALRWVGTSGLPEDDDDAGTGYEAAGVVARVRLDRGGQGGYTLGVLWWGDPACGPGPGVPKEQTRMKKYRRWLVAAALAVCAGRCWAGTRLTDDVVGAAIREGRELYQAGKLEPALARFLEAAKLSPENKIANHYLGRIYARLRRFREAVDTLRRLQGLGVSLSHEDMQFTLKLVLDGVLELQDLKQRADLLIHVRETIQGLPLQVEREVDAHLMAIYAKIGEQHLHDVVKKRYFANPAVPGEAYFTAAKTNLIYDVNLPQAASYFEQALEALKERPFETTGNPDRDAAILRQREAELTVVEDFLAYTYNAASILEPTRNRFLAAEPNPKTTFADITTAAGLQGVLSGRVAVGDFDGDGLEDLCAAGRVFKNVDGKTFKEVTKEIGVEPKDVAAALWLDYDNDGQLDLLCASFPKVRLWRNTGKGTFEDVTVGAGLDYAFPGPPEAIAACDYDGDGALDLFIGCFEHPQQPSVGQPSFVFHNNGKGRFADVSKSSTIGGVQNFCTRGAAWGDFNNDGRPDLYVANYRLQPNQLWVNQGGGRFLDEALALGVRGIPGQDKFAQAFGHSVAPTWGDLDNDGNLDLIVTNVALWRYLDFADPTLVYRNEGKGLGWRFKDIARDSGIRHQEMAAEAGLCDVDNDGDLDLLLTAVYKERPTALYMNVGANKFQPVTWRSGLLAFNTWGQAWFDKDNDGDMDVALGSAAGIRLFENKAADTAWLRVQLLDHRGNRQGIGSRVTVVAGALTLIREITCGTGSTSQSSPIAHFGLGSHKGTADITVRWPDGTEQRVAATPINRLVKIERK
;
A
#
# COMPACT_ATOMS: atom_id res chain seq x y z
N MET A 1 41.15 -8.61 -47.17
CA MET A 1 41.89 -7.52 -47.84
C MET A 1 41.35 -6.20 -47.32
N PRO A 2 42.15 -5.46 -46.55
CA PRO A 2 41.73 -4.26 -45.82
C PRO A 2 42.15 -2.98 -46.56
N LEU A 3 41.61 -1.83 -46.17
CA LEU A 3 42.38 -0.59 -46.15
C LEU A 3 41.75 0.41 -45.18
N ALA A 4 42.43 0.52 -44.04
CA ALA A 4 42.36 1.64 -43.12
C ALA A 4 42.96 2.90 -43.76
N MET A 5 42.51 4.08 -43.35
CA MET A 5 43.37 5.20 -42.93
C MET A 5 42.52 6.36 -42.36
N ARG A 6 42.70 6.60 -41.06
CA ARG A 6 42.66 7.94 -40.42
C ARG A 6 43.98 8.68 -40.78
N PRO A 7 44.27 9.98 -40.45
CA PRO A 7 43.72 10.79 -39.35
C PRO A 7 43.63 12.34 -39.54
N HIS A 8 43.18 13.00 -38.46
CA HIS A 8 43.37 14.42 -38.05
C HIS A 8 42.55 15.51 -38.76
N SER A 9 42.04 16.58 -38.13
CA SER A 9 41.95 17.01 -36.72
C SER A 9 41.21 18.37 -36.62
N VAL A 10 40.64 18.63 -35.43
CA VAL A 10 40.34 19.94 -34.78
C VAL A 10 39.18 20.83 -35.28
N GLY A 11 38.11 20.87 -34.47
CA GLY A 11 37.61 22.08 -33.80
C GLY A 11 36.63 23.01 -34.54
N GLY A 12 35.48 23.28 -33.92
CA GLY A 12 34.67 24.46 -34.26
C GLY A 12 33.17 24.31 -34.00
N VAL A 13 32.73 24.85 -32.87
CA VAL A 13 31.35 25.02 -32.39
C VAL A 13 30.43 25.74 -33.38
N ALA A 14 29.19 25.27 -33.58
CA ALA A 14 27.94 26.07 -33.54
C ALA A 14 26.74 25.24 -34.05
N SER A 15 25.78 24.94 -33.17
CA SER A 15 24.49 24.32 -33.52
C SER A 15 23.48 25.39 -33.94
N GLY A 16 23.07 25.37 -35.21
CA GLY A 16 21.94 26.13 -35.73
C GLY A 16 20.93 25.17 -36.37
N TYR A 17 19.86 24.85 -35.64
CA TYR A 17 18.68 24.16 -36.17
C TYR A 17 17.79 25.17 -36.88
N ASN A 18 17.39 24.88 -38.13
CA ASN A 18 16.29 25.57 -38.80
C ASN A 18 15.29 24.51 -39.31
N PRO A 19 13.97 24.65 -39.05
CA PRO A 19 12.98 23.62 -39.28
C PRO A 19 12.31 23.73 -40.67
N VAL A 20 11.91 22.58 -41.21
CA VAL A 20 11.16 22.48 -42.49
C VAL A 20 9.66 22.63 -42.22
N GLN A 21 9.03 23.56 -42.93
CA GLN A 21 7.59 23.86 -42.97
C GLN A 21 6.84 22.94 -43.94
N PHE A 22 5.53 22.71 -43.69
CA PHE A 22 4.47 22.60 -44.72
C PHE A 22 3.08 22.87 -44.08
N PRO A 23 2.00 23.15 -44.85
CA PRO A 23 1.22 24.39 -44.73
C PRO A 23 -0.20 24.23 -44.14
N ARG A 24 -0.86 25.38 -43.95
CA ARG A 24 -2.14 25.61 -43.26
C ARG A 24 -3.39 25.59 -44.15
N GLN A 25 -4.48 25.11 -43.54
CA GLN A 25 -5.93 25.46 -43.66
C GLN A 25 -6.80 24.86 -44.79
N PRO A 26 -8.16 24.88 -44.67
CA PRO A 26 -9.05 24.70 -43.49
C PRO A 26 -10.33 23.85 -43.78
N TYR A 27 -11.05 23.36 -42.76
CA TYR A 27 -12.50 22.99 -42.88
C TYR A 27 -13.30 23.22 -41.57
N VAL A 28 -14.60 23.41 -41.76
CA VAL A 28 -15.63 24.05 -40.91
C VAL A 28 -16.68 23.04 -40.44
N CYS A 29 -17.25 23.23 -39.24
CA CYS A 29 -18.66 22.94 -38.82
C CYS A 29 -18.83 23.43 -37.36
N GLY A 30 -19.88 24.09 -36.85
CA GLY A 30 -21.25 24.32 -37.28
C GLY A 30 -22.19 23.94 -36.11
N ALA A 31 -22.76 24.90 -35.37
CA ALA A 31 -23.91 24.66 -34.49
C ALA A 31 -24.68 25.96 -34.15
N SER A 32 -26.00 25.88 -34.27
CA SER A 32 -27.01 26.95 -34.31
C SER A 32 -27.61 27.31 -32.95
N TRP A 33 -28.14 28.54 -32.87
CA TRP A 33 -28.91 29.12 -31.77
C TRP A 33 -30.41 28.74 -31.81
N ALA A 34 -31.04 28.66 -30.63
CA ALA A 34 -32.49 28.86 -30.46
C ALA A 34 -32.77 29.68 -29.18
N ARG A 35 -33.58 30.73 -29.33
CA ARG A 35 -34.12 31.60 -28.25
C ARG A 35 -35.51 31.12 -27.86
N THR A 36 -35.89 31.28 -26.59
CA THR A 36 -37.26 31.70 -26.22
C THR A 36 -37.29 32.39 -24.85
N THR A 37 -38.10 33.44 -24.81
CA THR A 37 -38.42 34.42 -23.76
C THR A 37 -39.53 33.97 -22.81
N GLN A 38 -39.54 34.41 -21.54
CA GLN A 38 -40.63 35.22 -20.93
C GLN A 38 -40.48 35.39 -19.40
N ALA A 39 -40.95 36.53 -18.91
CA ALA A 39 -40.96 36.99 -17.52
C ALA A 39 -42.36 36.86 -16.91
N THR A 40 -42.46 36.69 -15.58
CA THR A 40 -43.61 37.18 -14.77
C THR A 40 -43.25 37.25 -13.27
N THR A 41 -43.81 38.27 -12.64
CA THR A 41 -43.70 38.78 -11.26
C THR A 41 -44.68 38.14 -10.27
N SER A 42 -44.31 37.99 -8.98
CA SER A 42 -45.16 38.35 -7.80
C SER A 42 -44.51 38.02 -6.44
N ARG A 43 -44.69 38.90 -5.44
CA ARG A 43 -44.37 38.76 -4.01
C ARG A 43 -45.52 38.03 -3.26
N ASN A 44 -45.21 37.18 -2.27
CA ASN A 44 -45.79 37.18 -0.90
C ASN A 44 -45.31 35.99 0.01
N VAL A 45 -44.58 36.36 1.07
CA VAL A 45 -44.61 35.97 2.51
C VAL A 45 -44.83 34.51 3.02
N MET A 46 -43.80 34.04 3.77
CA MET A 46 -43.67 33.08 4.92
C MET A 46 -44.24 31.64 4.92
N HIS A 47 -43.38 30.62 5.06
CA HIS A 47 -43.01 29.98 6.34
C HIS A 47 -41.86 28.95 6.18
N TRP A 48 -41.29 28.53 7.32
CA TRP A 48 -39.96 27.93 7.55
C TRP A 48 -39.81 26.43 7.20
N GLY A 49 -38.58 26.03 6.84
CA GLY A 49 -38.10 24.63 6.89
C GLY A 49 -36.65 24.49 6.37
N PRO A 50 -35.72 23.83 7.10
CA PRO A 50 -34.29 23.81 6.77
C PRO A 50 -33.92 22.63 5.85
N ALA A 51 -33.28 22.89 4.71
CA ALA A 51 -32.54 21.87 3.96
C ALA A 51 -31.52 22.50 2.99
N ASN A 52 -30.28 22.07 3.18
CA ASN A 52 -29.17 21.80 2.26
C ASN A 52 -29.25 22.16 0.75
N LEU A 53 -28.03 22.32 0.21
CA LEU A 53 -27.53 22.17 -1.18
C LEU A 53 -27.12 23.45 -1.96
N CYS A 54 -25.79 23.61 -2.07
CA CYS A 54 -24.95 23.58 -3.28
C CYS A 54 -25.00 24.65 -4.39
N ILE A 55 -23.84 24.72 -5.07
CA ILE A 55 -23.52 25.22 -6.43
C ILE A 55 -23.30 26.74 -6.52
N GLY A 56 -22.27 27.32 -7.15
CA GLY A 56 -21.24 26.85 -8.08
C GLY A 56 -20.95 27.98 -9.10
N HIS A 57 -19.67 28.19 -9.43
CA HIS A 57 -19.10 28.88 -10.61
C HIS A 57 -19.83 30.06 -11.30
N ALA A 58 -19.13 31.20 -11.43
CA ALA A 58 -19.01 31.95 -12.71
C ALA A 58 -17.85 32.98 -12.68
N LEU A 59 -16.78 32.68 -13.42
CA LEU A 59 -15.83 33.67 -13.95
C LEU A 59 -16.35 34.13 -15.32
N ARG A 60 -16.40 35.43 -15.59
CA ARG A 60 -16.49 35.99 -16.95
C ARG A 60 -15.41 37.05 -17.17
N TRP A 61 -14.70 36.87 -18.27
CA TRP A 61 -13.76 37.80 -18.91
C TRP A 61 -14.47 39.08 -19.42
N VAL A 62 -13.78 40.24 -19.32
CA VAL A 62 -13.86 41.34 -20.30
C VAL A 62 -12.45 41.90 -20.48
N GLY A 63 -12.04 42.06 -21.74
CA GLY A 63 -10.68 42.37 -22.18
C GLY A 63 -10.28 43.85 -22.17
N THR A 64 -9.00 44.00 -22.53
CA THR A 64 -8.09 45.15 -22.59
C THR A 64 -8.52 46.36 -23.42
N SER A 65 -8.11 47.58 -23.03
CA SER A 65 -7.60 48.63 -23.93
C SER A 65 -6.99 49.84 -23.19
N GLY A 66 -5.83 50.32 -23.66
CA GLY A 66 -5.42 51.74 -23.63
C GLY A 66 -4.49 52.23 -22.50
N LEU A 67 -3.18 52.30 -22.79
CA LEU A 67 -2.27 53.37 -22.33
C LEU A 67 -1.96 54.25 -23.55
N PRO A 68 -1.84 55.59 -23.40
CA PRO A 68 -0.51 56.26 -23.31
C PRO A 68 -0.53 57.49 -22.35
N GLU A 69 0.50 57.80 -21.56
CA GLU A 69 1.76 58.58 -21.78
C GLU A 69 1.78 59.88 -20.93
N ASP A 70 2.98 60.13 -20.38
CA ASP A 70 3.67 61.38 -20.04
C ASP A 70 3.53 62.17 -18.70
N ASP A 71 4.70 62.20 -18.04
CA ASP A 71 5.53 63.30 -17.51
C ASP A 71 5.42 63.87 -16.08
N ASP A 72 6.63 63.82 -15.46
CA ASP A 72 7.32 64.67 -14.46
C ASP A 72 6.61 64.98 -13.11
N ASP A 73 7.21 64.78 -11.93
CA ASP A 73 8.47 65.33 -11.47
C ASP A 73 8.81 64.79 -10.05
N ALA A 74 10.02 65.07 -9.61
CA ALA A 74 10.82 64.50 -8.51
C ALA A 74 10.20 64.26 -7.10
N GLY A 75 10.67 63.19 -6.43
CA GLY A 75 10.57 63.03 -4.98
C GLY A 75 11.00 61.65 -4.46
N THR A 76 12.20 61.58 -3.89
CA THR A 76 12.81 60.39 -3.26
C THR A 76 11.94 59.73 -2.17
N GLY A 77 11.76 58.41 -2.23
CA GLY A 77 11.27 57.60 -1.10
C GLY A 77 10.95 56.15 -1.50
N TYR A 78 11.76 55.19 -1.04
CA TYR A 78 11.41 53.76 -1.09
C TYR A 78 10.24 53.52 -0.12
N GLU A 79 9.01 53.46 -0.63
CA GLU A 79 7.85 52.93 0.10
C GLU A 79 7.40 51.59 -0.51
N ALA A 80 7.34 50.57 0.34
CA ALA A 80 6.83 49.26 0.01
C ALA A 80 5.30 49.33 -0.26
N ALA A 81 4.89 48.90 -1.46
CA ALA A 81 3.51 48.84 -1.88
C ALA A 81 2.64 48.00 -0.91
N GLY A 82 1.68 48.67 -0.26
CA GLY A 82 0.62 48.07 0.53
C GLY A 82 -0.53 47.55 -0.36
N VAL A 83 -1.16 46.46 0.06
CA VAL A 83 -2.43 45.99 -0.52
C VAL A 83 -3.57 46.68 0.22
N VAL A 84 -4.36 47.49 -0.46
CA VAL A 84 -5.60 48.08 0.08
C VAL A 84 -6.76 47.12 -0.18
N ALA A 85 -7.35 46.55 0.88
CA ALA A 85 -8.66 45.91 0.80
C ALA A 85 -9.72 46.96 1.16
N ARG A 86 -10.64 47.28 0.24
CA ARG A 86 -11.86 48.00 0.61
C ARG A 86 -12.91 46.99 1.06
N VAL A 87 -13.25 47.05 2.34
CA VAL A 87 -14.41 46.35 2.91
C VAL A 87 -15.60 47.30 2.78
N ARG A 88 -16.65 46.88 2.08
CA ARG A 88 -17.92 47.61 2.06
C ARG A 88 -18.96 46.84 2.86
N LEU A 89 -19.53 47.51 3.85
CA LEU A 89 -20.68 47.06 4.63
C LEU A 89 -21.91 47.75 4.06
N ASP A 90 -22.67 47.05 3.23
CA ASP A 90 -23.94 47.59 2.73
C ASP A 90 -25.08 47.09 3.63
N ARG A 91 -25.93 48.05 4.01
CA ARG A 91 -27.08 47.85 4.89
C ARG A 91 -28.25 47.38 4.03
N GLY A 92 -28.64 46.11 4.15
CA GLY A 92 -29.85 45.61 3.51
C GLY A 92 -31.10 46.10 4.26
N GLY A 93 -32.17 46.41 3.53
CA GLY A 93 -33.40 47.03 4.03
C GLY A 93 -34.19 46.27 5.10
N GLN A 94 -33.71 45.13 5.61
CA GLN A 94 -34.30 44.40 6.74
C GLN A 94 -33.29 44.08 7.86
N GLY A 95 -32.27 44.93 8.05
CA GLY A 95 -31.43 44.91 9.25
C GLY A 95 -30.26 43.93 9.25
N GLY A 96 -29.99 43.24 8.13
CA GLY A 96 -28.77 42.46 7.93
C GLY A 96 -27.65 43.26 7.24
N TYR A 97 -26.41 43.06 7.67
CA TYR A 97 -25.21 43.56 6.98
C TYR A 97 -24.68 42.50 6.02
N THR A 98 -24.28 42.90 4.81
CA THR A 98 -23.58 42.00 3.87
C THR A 98 -22.13 42.45 3.75
N LEU A 99 -21.18 41.51 3.87
CA LEU A 99 -19.74 41.77 3.80
C LEU A 99 -19.20 41.34 2.42
N GLY A 100 -18.76 42.29 1.60
CA GLY A 100 -18.05 42.01 0.36
C GLY A 100 -16.55 42.31 0.47
N VAL A 101 -15.69 41.38 0.04
CA VAL A 101 -14.23 41.55 -0.02
C VAL A 101 -13.76 41.37 -1.46
N LEU A 102 -13.24 42.43 -2.08
CA LEU A 102 -12.59 42.39 -3.40
C LEU A 102 -11.06 42.38 -3.24
N TRP A 103 -10.39 41.46 -3.93
CA TRP A 103 -8.93 41.37 -3.99
C TRP A 103 -8.45 41.85 -5.37
N TRP A 104 -7.45 42.73 -5.41
CA TRP A 104 -6.63 42.97 -6.60
C TRP A 104 -5.25 42.34 -6.39
N GLY A 105 -4.75 41.60 -7.37
CA GLY A 105 -3.41 41.01 -7.37
C GLY A 105 -2.86 40.97 -8.80
N ASP A 106 -1.65 41.49 -8.98
CA ASP A 106 -0.92 41.55 -10.24
C ASP A 106 -0.40 40.15 -10.67
N PRO A 107 -0.54 39.73 -11.94
CA PRO A 107 -0.04 38.45 -12.46
C PRO A 107 1.40 38.47 -13.02
N ALA A 108 2.25 39.45 -12.70
CA ALA A 108 3.65 39.46 -13.16
C ALA A 108 4.65 39.03 -12.06
N CYS A 109 4.90 37.72 -11.92
CA CYS A 109 6.17 37.12 -11.44
C CYS A 109 6.03 35.58 -11.44
N GLY A 110 6.59 34.91 -12.45
CA GLY A 110 6.83 33.46 -12.40
C GLY A 110 7.94 33.10 -11.39
N PRO A 111 8.03 31.85 -10.92
CA PRO A 111 9.02 31.46 -9.93
C PRO A 111 10.39 31.32 -10.59
N GLY A 112 11.30 32.27 -10.33
CA GLY A 112 12.73 32.05 -10.52
C GLY A 112 13.28 31.04 -9.50
N PRO A 113 14.40 30.36 -9.80
CA PRO A 113 14.98 29.36 -8.92
C PRO A 113 15.52 30.04 -7.65
N GLY A 114 14.95 29.71 -6.48
CA GLY A 114 15.45 30.18 -5.19
C GLY A 114 14.42 30.76 -4.21
N VAL A 115 13.11 30.67 -4.46
CA VAL A 115 12.11 31.16 -3.49
C VAL A 115 12.01 30.21 -2.29
N PRO A 116 12.24 30.66 -1.04
CA PRO A 116 12.12 29.82 0.15
C PRO A 116 10.69 29.31 0.35
N LYS A 117 10.56 28.05 0.82
CA LYS A 117 9.28 27.37 1.16
C LYS A 117 8.33 28.17 2.07
N GLU A 118 8.79 29.23 2.73
CA GLU A 118 8.02 30.09 3.63
C GLU A 118 7.04 31.05 2.92
N GLN A 119 7.35 31.53 1.71
CA GLN A 119 6.50 32.53 1.04
C GLN A 119 5.22 31.93 0.44
N THR A 120 5.21 30.66 0.02
CA THR A 120 4.00 29.97 -0.46
C THR A 120 3.07 29.60 0.70
N ARG A 121 3.62 29.33 1.89
CA ARG A 121 2.86 29.18 3.15
C ARG A 121 2.13 30.48 3.48
N MET A 122 2.80 31.64 3.40
CA MET A 122 2.26 32.97 3.75
C MET A 122 0.95 33.37 3.04
N LYS A 123 0.71 32.97 1.78
CA LYS A 123 -0.53 33.31 1.04
C LYS A 123 -1.79 32.61 1.60
N LYS A 124 -1.67 31.38 2.12
CA LYS A 124 -2.80 30.64 2.74
C LYS A 124 -3.10 31.14 4.18
N TYR A 125 -2.10 31.57 4.96
CA TYR A 125 -2.30 32.04 6.34
C TYR A 125 -2.92 33.45 6.45
N ARG A 126 -2.71 34.33 5.45
CA ARG A 126 -3.30 35.69 5.43
C ARG A 126 -4.84 35.70 5.36
N ARG A 127 -5.48 34.71 4.73
CA ARG A 127 -6.94 34.60 4.61
C ARG A 127 -7.63 34.22 5.93
N TRP A 128 -6.94 33.50 6.82
CA TRP A 128 -7.50 32.92 8.04
C TRP A 128 -7.42 33.82 9.28
N LEU A 129 -6.35 34.62 9.41
CA LEU A 129 -6.24 35.63 10.46
C LEU A 129 -7.34 36.70 10.37
N VAL A 130 -7.84 36.98 9.16
CA VAL A 130 -8.98 37.86 8.90
C VAL A 130 -10.31 37.20 9.30
N ALA A 131 -10.48 35.89 9.06
CA ALA A 131 -11.67 35.14 9.45
C ALA A 131 -11.79 34.93 10.97
N ALA A 132 -10.67 34.66 11.64
CA ALA A 132 -10.59 34.52 13.11
C ALA A 132 -10.93 35.83 13.84
N ALA A 133 -10.45 36.96 13.31
CA ALA A 133 -10.78 38.31 13.78
C ALA A 133 -12.28 38.64 13.64
N LEU A 134 -12.89 38.27 12.51
CA LEU A 134 -14.33 38.48 12.26
C LEU A 134 -15.21 37.61 13.18
N ALA A 135 -14.78 36.40 13.53
CA ALA A 135 -15.50 35.51 14.44
C ALA A 135 -15.51 36.01 15.91
N VAL A 136 -14.42 36.66 16.35
CA VAL A 136 -14.33 37.32 17.67
C VAL A 136 -15.29 38.52 17.77
N CYS A 137 -15.50 39.26 16.68
CA CYS A 137 -16.48 40.35 16.61
C CYS A 137 -17.93 39.82 16.68
N ALA A 138 -18.24 38.70 16.03
CA ALA A 138 -19.57 38.10 16.03
C ALA A 138 -19.99 37.57 17.42
N GLY A 139 -19.05 37.04 18.21
CA GLY A 139 -19.30 36.55 19.57
C GLY A 139 -19.64 37.62 20.61
N ARG A 140 -19.31 38.90 20.36
CA ARG A 140 -19.64 40.02 21.26
C ARG A 140 -20.91 40.78 20.90
N CYS A 141 -21.58 40.45 19.80
CA CYS A 141 -22.91 41.00 19.48
C CYS A 141 -24.05 40.46 20.36
N TRP A 142 -23.81 39.44 21.19
CA TRP A 142 -24.83 38.81 22.04
C TRP A 142 -24.77 39.13 23.54
N ALA A 143 -23.73 39.84 24.00
CA ALA A 143 -23.64 40.32 25.38
C ALA A 143 -23.57 41.84 25.36
N GLY A 144 -24.72 42.50 25.49
CA GLY A 144 -24.98 43.93 25.25
C GLY A 144 -24.09 44.93 26.02
N THR A 145 -22.80 44.97 25.68
CA THR A 145 -21.82 45.94 26.19
C THR A 145 -21.31 46.75 25.00
N ARG A 146 -21.59 48.06 25.03
CA ARG A 146 -20.94 49.03 24.14
C ARG A 146 -19.45 49.05 24.47
N LEU A 147 -18.64 48.52 23.57
CA LEU A 147 -17.20 48.77 23.56
C LEU A 147 -16.97 50.02 22.72
N THR A 148 -16.68 51.12 23.40
CA THR A 148 -16.03 52.29 22.81
C THR A 148 -14.55 51.95 22.62
N ASP A 149 -14.04 52.25 21.43
CA ASP A 149 -12.67 52.08 20.93
C ASP A 149 -12.26 50.67 20.44
N ASP A 150 -11.50 50.67 19.33
CA ASP A 150 -11.09 49.54 18.48
C ASP A 150 -10.04 48.62 19.13
N VAL A 151 -10.38 48.04 20.28
CA VAL A 151 -9.54 47.12 21.07
C VAL A 151 -9.18 45.86 20.26
N VAL A 152 -10.09 45.40 19.40
CA VAL A 152 -9.91 44.20 18.57
C VAL A 152 -8.96 44.49 17.40
N GLY A 153 -9.11 45.63 16.71
CA GLY A 153 -8.18 46.04 15.66
C GLY A 153 -6.76 46.29 16.18
N ALA A 154 -6.62 46.79 17.42
CA ALA A 154 -5.33 46.95 18.09
C ALA A 154 -4.64 45.60 18.36
N ALA A 155 -5.35 44.63 18.97
CA ALA A 155 -4.80 43.30 19.26
C ALA A 155 -4.41 42.52 17.99
N ILE A 156 -5.13 42.71 16.89
CA ILE A 156 -4.85 42.10 15.58
C ILE A 156 -3.61 42.72 14.91
N ARG A 157 -3.47 44.05 14.95
CA ARG A 157 -2.30 44.76 14.39
C ARG A 157 -1.02 44.34 15.11
N GLU A 158 -1.10 44.27 16.43
CA GLU A 158 0.04 43.96 17.29
C GLU A 158 0.46 42.48 17.25
N GLY A 159 -0.52 41.55 17.22
CA GLY A 159 -0.23 40.13 16.99
C GLY A 159 0.38 39.86 15.60
N ARG A 160 0.03 40.68 14.60
CA ARG A 160 0.60 40.61 13.24
C ARG A 160 2.05 41.12 13.21
N GLU A 161 2.35 42.21 13.89
CA GLU A 161 3.71 42.78 14.00
C GLU A 161 4.66 41.85 14.77
N LEU A 162 4.19 41.26 15.87
CA LEU A 162 4.95 40.31 16.67
C LEU A 162 5.23 38.99 15.93
N TYR A 163 4.28 38.52 15.12
CA TYR A 163 4.48 37.37 14.22
C TYR A 163 5.48 37.68 13.10
N GLN A 164 5.41 38.86 12.49
CA GLN A 164 6.38 39.31 11.47
C GLN A 164 7.81 39.45 12.02
N ALA A 165 7.94 39.70 13.33
CA ALA A 165 9.21 39.81 14.03
C ALA A 165 9.72 38.48 14.62
N GLY A 166 9.03 37.34 14.41
CA GLY A 166 9.40 36.05 15.01
C GLY A 166 9.15 35.95 16.53
N LYS A 167 8.35 36.84 17.10
CA LYS A 167 8.07 36.99 18.54
C LYS A 167 6.67 36.45 18.89
N LEU A 168 6.43 35.15 18.70
CA LEU A 168 5.13 34.53 19.01
C LEU A 168 4.79 34.49 20.52
N GLU A 169 5.78 34.41 21.42
CA GLU A 169 5.51 34.34 22.86
C GLU A 169 4.90 35.63 23.44
N PRO A 170 5.39 36.84 23.11
CA PRO A 170 4.74 38.09 23.50
C PRO A 170 3.31 38.24 22.94
N ALA A 171 3.03 37.69 21.75
CA ALA A 171 1.69 37.71 21.16
C ALA A 171 0.72 36.78 21.90
N LEU A 172 1.20 35.62 22.37
CA LEU A 172 0.44 34.71 23.23
C LEU A 172 0.09 35.37 24.57
N ALA A 173 1.03 36.06 25.21
CA ALA A 173 0.80 36.76 26.48
C ALA A 173 -0.33 37.81 26.36
N ARG A 174 -0.34 38.57 25.25
CA ARG A 174 -1.35 39.62 25.01
C ARG A 174 -2.68 39.08 24.48
N PHE A 175 -2.68 37.96 23.75
CA PHE A 175 -3.91 37.23 23.42
C PHE A 175 -4.61 36.71 24.67
N LEU A 176 -3.85 36.14 25.62
CA LEU A 176 -4.37 35.68 26.92
C LEU A 176 -4.95 36.84 27.75
N GLU A 177 -4.33 38.02 27.68
CA GLU A 177 -4.77 39.25 28.33
C GLU A 177 -6.06 39.84 27.69
N ALA A 178 -6.13 39.88 26.36
CA ALA A 178 -7.28 40.38 25.61
C ALA A 178 -8.49 39.43 25.63
N ALA A 179 -8.25 38.12 25.78
CA ALA A 179 -9.29 37.10 25.79
C ALA A 179 -10.17 37.11 27.05
N LYS A 180 -9.78 37.79 28.14
CA LYS A 180 -10.43 37.77 29.48
C LYS A 180 -11.08 36.39 29.74
N LEU A 181 -10.20 35.41 29.95
CA LEU A 181 -10.45 33.96 30.02
C LEU A 181 -11.74 33.59 30.78
N SER A 182 -12.85 33.50 30.05
CA SER A 182 -13.93 32.59 30.43
C SER A 182 -13.53 31.21 29.89
N PRO A 183 -13.36 30.19 30.74
CA PRO A 183 -13.08 28.82 30.32
C PRO A 183 -14.09 28.29 29.31
N GLU A 184 -15.31 28.85 29.29
CA GLU A 184 -16.40 28.46 28.40
C GLU A 184 -16.31 29.04 26.98
N ASN A 185 -15.36 29.94 26.68
CA ASN A 185 -15.24 30.53 25.33
C ASN A 185 -14.66 29.53 24.31
N LYS A 186 -15.55 28.86 23.59
CA LYS A 186 -15.22 27.82 22.59
C LYS A 186 -14.30 28.33 21.46
N ILE A 187 -14.52 29.56 20.99
CA ILE A 187 -13.72 30.14 19.89
C ILE A 187 -12.29 30.44 20.38
N ALA A 188 -12.16 31.06 21.55
CA ALA A 188 -10.85 31.38 22.12
C ALA A 188 -10.04 30.10 22.40
N ASN A 189 -10.67 29.07 22.98
CA ASN A 189 -10.01 27.80 23.23
C ASN A 189 -9.60 27.12 21.90
N HIS A 190 -10.44 27.10 20.86
CA HIS A 190 -10.04 26.52 19.56
C HIS A 190 -8.74 27.13 19.01
N TYR A 191 -8.64 28.46 18.95
CA TYR A 191 -7.44 29.14 18.46
C TYR A 191 -6.24 28.96 19.37
N LEU A 192 -6.46 28.92 20.69
CA LEU A 192 -5.40 28.67 21.66
C LEU A 192 -4.76 27.28 21.46
N GLY A 193 -5.57 26.25 21.20
CA GLY A 193 -5.07 24.90 20.87
C GLY A 193 -4.17 24.89 19.63
N ARG A 194 -4.54 25.64 18.58
CA ARG A 194 -3.72 25.77 17.36
C ARG A 194 -2.41 26.52 17.60
N ILE A 195 -2.46 27.58 18.39
CA ILE A 195 -1.26 28.36 18.76
C ILE A 195 -0.30 27.47 19.55
N TYR A 196 -0.79 26.75 20.55
CA TYR A 196 0.03 25.80 21.31
C TYR A 196 0.62 24.69 20.42
N ALA A 197 -0.17 24.12 19.51
CA ALA A 197 0.33 23.11 18.57
C ALA A 197 1.48 23.66 17.70
N ARG A 198 1.36 24.91 17.21
CA ARG A 198 2.41 25.56 16.40
C ARG A 198 3.64 25.95 17.20
N LEU A 199 3.46 26.29 18.47
CA LEU A 199 4.56 26.53 19.41
C LEU A 199 5.20 25.24 19.91
N ARG A 200 4.76 24.06 19.42
CA ARG A 200 5.17 22.74 19.90
C ARG A 200 4.92 22.52 21.40
N ARG A 201 3.99 23.28 21.97
CA ARG A 201 3.43 23.12 23.32
C ARG A 201 2.28 22.11 23.25
N PHE A 202 2.61 20.88 22.86
CA PHE A 202 1.63 19.89 22.46
C PHE A 202 0.72 19.46 23.62
N ARG A 203 1.22 19.43 24.85
CA ARG A 203 0.40 19.07 26.02
C ARG A 203 -0.72 20.06 26.23
N GLU A 204 -0.38 21.35 26.20
CA GLU A 204 -1.35 22.44 26.35
C GLU A 204 -2.31 22.53 25.15
N ALA A 205 -1.85 22.16 23.95
CA ALA A 205 -2.69 22.05 22.77
C ALA A 205 -3.77 20.96 22.95
N VAL A 206 -3.38 19.79 23.45
CA VAL A 206 -4.27 18.67 23.73
C VAL A 206 -5.23 18.97 24.88
N ASP A 207 -4.74 19.58 25.97
CA ASP A 207 -5.59 20.03 27.08
C ASP A 207 -6.70 20.97 26.61
N THR A 208 -6.38 21.80 25.62
CA THR A 208 -7.33 22.72 25.03
C THR A 208 -8.39 21.99 24.18
N LEU A 209 -8.01 20.96 23.43
CA LEU A 209 -8.94 20.09 22.71
C LEU A 209 -9.88 19.34 23.68
N ARG A 210 -9.33 18.83 24.79
CA ARG A 210 -10.10 18.14 25.84
C ARG A 210 -11.13 19.05 26.50
N ARG A 211 -10.72 20.30 26.80
CA ARG A 211 -11.64 21.32 27.32
C ARG A 211 -12.76 21.63 26.32
N LEU A 212 -12.45 21.74 25.03
CA LEU A 212 -13.45 21.99 23.99
C LEU A 212 -14.47 20.86 23.92
N GLN A 213 -14.02 19.61 23.99
CA GLN A 213 -14.89 18.44 24.04
C GLN A 213 -15.79 18.45 25.29
N GLY A 214 -15.23 18.77 26.47
CA GLY A 214 -16.00 18.92 27.71
C GLY A 214 -17.05 20.04 27.69
N LEU A 215 -16.87 21.04 26.82
CA LEU A 215 -17.87 22.08 26.54
C LEU A 215 -18.90 21.66 25.48
N GLY A 216 -18.91 20.40 25.06
CA GLY A 216 -19.82 19.86 24.04
C GLY A 216 -19.49 20.32 22.61
N VAL A 217 -18.23 20.67 22.31
CA VAL A 217 -17.80 20.97 20.93
C VAL A 217 -17.46 19.67 20.22
N SER A 218 -18.10 19.41 19.08
CA SER A 218 -17.74 18.25 18.26
C SER A 218 -16.36 18.44 17.63
N LEU A 219 -15.44 17.51 17.91
CA LEU A 219 -14.13 17.49 17.26
C LEU A 219 -14.19 16.89 15.85
N SER A 220 -15.34 16.38 15.41
CA SER A 220 -15.54 15.86 14.04
C SER A 220 -15.70 16.97 12.99
N HIS A 221 -15.85 18.22 13.41
CA HIS A 221 -15.93 19.35 12.50
C HIS A 221 -14.59 19.56 11.78
N GLU A 222 -14.62 19.78 10.47
CA GLU A 222 -13.45 20.04 9.60
C GLU A 222 -12.38 20.97 10.22
N ASP A 223 -12.77 22.10 10.81
CA ASP A 223 -11.83 23.03 11.46
C ASP A 223 -11.15 22.45 12.72
N MET A 224 -11.88 21.64 13.48
CA MET A 224 -11.36 20.95 14.67
C MET A 224 -10.47 19.77 14.28
N GLN A 225 -10.84 19.02 13.24
CA GLN A 225 -10.01 17.96 12.66
C GLN A 225 -8.66 18.50 12.18
N PHE A 226 -8.63 19.71 11.61
CA PHE A 226 -7.37 20.36 11.24
C PHE A 226 -6.46 20.63 12.46
N THR A 227 -7.04 21.07 13.57
CA THR A 227 -6.29 21.33 14.80
C THR A 227 -5.77 20.03 15.41
N LEU A 228 -6.61 19.00 15.44
CA LEU A 228 -6.24 17.67 15.90
C LEU A 228 -5.12 17.07 15.06
N LYS A 229 -5.22 17.15 13.73
CA LYS A 229 -4.19 16.71 12.80
C LYS A 229 -2.88 17.46 12.99
N LEU A 230 -2.94 18.78 13.18
CA LEU A 230 -1.74 19.59 13.43
C LEU A 230 -1.02 19.20 14.72
N VAL A 231 -1.78 18.90 15.78
CA VAL A 231 -1.21 18.39 17.04
C VAL A 231 -0.61 17.01 16.83
N LEU A 232 -1.35 16.11 16.19
CA LEU A 232 -0.92 14.74 15.94
C LEU A 232 0.36 14.69 15.09
N ASP A 233 0.38 15.36 13.94
CA ASP A 233 1.54 15.47 13.07
C ASP A 233 2.78 15.97 13.84
N GLY A 234 2.61 17.02 14.65
CA GLY A 234 3.68 17.60 15.45
C GLY A 234 4.19 16.66 16.56
N VAL A 235 3.30 15.93 17.23
CA VAL A 235 3.68 14.89 18.19
C VAL A 235 4.42 13.75 17.46
N LEU A 236 3.97 13.34 16.28
CA LEU A 236 4.61 12.28 15.49
C LEU A 236 5.98 12.68 14.91
N GLU A 237 6.36 13.96 14.93
CA GLU A 237 7.69 14.45 14.56
C GLU A 237 8.70 14.39 15.73
N LEU A 238 8.24 14.15 16.96
CA LEU A 238 9.12 14.07 18.13
C LEU A 238 10.05 12.87 18.03
N GLN A 239 11.35 13.13 18.28
CA GLN A 239 12.41 12.12 18.26
C GLN A 239 12.50 11.37 19.59
N ASP A 240 12.19 12.04 20.70
CA ASP A 240 12.14 11.40 22.01
C ASP A 240 10.88 10.54 22.13
N LEU A 241 11.09 9.22 22.22
CA LEU A 241 9.99 8.25 22.16
C LEU A 241 9.10 8.32 23.40
N LYS A 242 9.68 8.57 24.57
CA LYS A 242 8.92 8.64 25.83
C LYS A 242 7.99 9.86 25.83
N GLN A 243 8.52 11.02 25.50
CA GLN A 243 7.75 12.26 25.37
C GLN A 243 6.67 12.14 24.30
N ARG A 244 6.99 11.47 23.18
CA ARG A 244 6.03 11.20 22.12
C ARG A 244 4.90 10.26 22.57
N ALA A 245 5.23 9.18 23.29
CA ALA A 245 4.24 8.25 23.84
C ALA A 245 3.31 8.97 24.82
N ASP A 246 3.87 9.69 25.79
CA ASP A 246 3.10 10.42 26.81
C ASP A 246 2.11 11.41 26.17
N LEU A 247 2.52 12.09 25.11
CA LEU A 247 1.66 13.02 24.37
C LEU A 247 0.61 12.30 23.52
N LEU A 248 0.92 11.15 22.91
CA LEU A 248 -0.06 10.37 22.16
C LEU A 248 -1.12 9.74 23.06
N ILE A 249 -0.76 9.25 24.27
CA ILE A 249 -1.73 8.81 25.29
C ILE A 249 -2.66 9.97 25.63
N HIS A 250 -2.08 11.16 25.84
CA HIS A 250 -2.82 12.35 26.19
C HIS A 250 -3.78 12.79 25.07
N VAL A 251 -3.34 12.69 23.80
CA VAL A 251 -4.20 12.87 22.60
C VAL A 251 -5.29 11.81 22.59
N ARG A 252 -4.97 10.55 22.86
CA ARG A 252 -5.87 9.39 22.79
C ARG A 252 -7.07 9.53 23.71
N GLU A 253 -6.82 9.92 24.96
CA GLU A 253 -7.85 10.25 25.96
C GLU A 253 -8.77 11.40 25.51
N THR A 254 -8.27 12.29 24.66
CA THR A 254 -8.99 13.49 24.18
C THR A 254 -9.83 13.20 22.92
N ILE A 255 -9.52 12.16 22.16
CA ILE A 255 -10.22 11.82 20.91
C ILE A 255 -11.17 10.64 21.06
N GLN A 256 -11.41 10.18 22.28
CA GLN A 256 -12.30 9.06 22.56
C GLN A 256 -13.74 9.38 22.09
N GLY A 257 -14.27 8.56 21.18
CA GLY A 257 -15.60 8.72 20.58
C GLY A 257 -15.62 9.45 19.23
N LEU A 258 -14.46 9.77 18.65
CA LEU A 258 -14.34 10.35 17.30
C LEU A 258 -14.35 9.27 16.19
N PRO A 259 -14.41 9.65 14.90
CA PRO A 259 -14.39 8.68 13.80
C PRO A 259 -13.22 7.70 13.93
N LEU A 260 -13.55 6.41 13.80
CA LEU A 260 -12.68 5.26 14.11
C LEU A 260 -11.29 5.32 13.44
N GLN A 261 -11.18 5.99 12.30
CA GLN A 261 -9.92 6.16 11.57
C GLN A 261 -8.87 6.96 12.35
N VAL A 262 -9.27 8.01 13.07
CA VAL A 262 -8.35 8.87 13.84
C VAL A 262 -7.92 8.20 15.14
N GLU A 263 -8.83 7.46 15.77
CA GLU A 263 -8.50 6.62 16.94
C GLU A 263 -7.49 5.53 16.55
N ARG A 264 -7.69 4.85 15.40
CA ARG A 264 -6.79 3.81 14.87
C ARG A 264 -5.37 4.33 14.57
N GLU A 265 -5.25 5.54 14.04
CA GLU A 265 -3.96 6.13 13.69
C GLU A 265 -3.12 6.42 14.96
N VAL A 266 -3.73 6.98 16.00
CA VAL A 266 -3.06 7.22 17.28
C VAL A 266 -2.67 5.92 17.95
N ASP A 267 -3.56 4.92 17.93
CA ASP A 267 -3.32 3.62 18.57
C ASP A 267 -2.20 2.84 17.86
N ALA A 268 -2.16 2.81 16.52
CA ALA A 268 -1.07 2.18 15.77
C ALA A 268 0.30 2.81 16.08
N HIS A 269 0.35 4.13 16.23
CA HIS A 269 1.58 4.83 16.60
C HIS A 269 1.99 4.61 18.06
N LEU A 270 1.04 4.54 18.99
CA LEU A 270 1.30 4.17 20.38
C LEU A 270 1.91 2.77 20.46
N MET A 271 1.30 1.79 19.78
CA MET A 271 1.82 0.42 19.76
C MET A 271 3.27 0.36 19.24
N ALA A 272 3.55 1.02 18.11
CA ALA A 272 4.90 1.06 17.53
C ALA A 272 5.94 1.77 18.43
N ILE A 273 5.53 2.78 19.21
CA ILE A 273 6.44 3.46 20.14
C ILE A 273 6.72 2.60 21.36
N TYR A 274 5.71 1.93 21.92
CA TYR A 274 5.90 1.03 23.05
C TYR A 274 6.78 -0.16 22.69
N ALA A 275 6.56 -0.74 21.51
CA ALA A 275 7.43 -1.70 20.85
C ALA A 275 8.91 -1.24 20.87
N LYS A 276 9.16 -0.01 20.44
CA LYS A 276 10.51 0.57 20.30
C LYS A 276 11.16 0.99 21.61
N ILE A 277 10.39 1.51 22.58
CA ILE A 277 10.88 1.82 23.93
C ILE A 277 11.26 0.51 24.66
N GLY A 278 10.42 -0.52 24.53
CA GLY A 278 10.72 -1.87 25.01
C GLY A 278 12.04 -2.37 24.41
N GLU A 279 12.23 -2.23 23.10
CA GLU A 279 13.47 -2.61 22.42
C GLU A 279 14.70 -1.80 22.87
N GLN A 280 14.60 -0.48 23.04
CA GLN A 280 15.72 0.36 23.48
C GLN A 280 16.12 0.07 24.92
N HIS A 281 15.14 -0.12 25.82
CA HIS A 281 15.41 -0.48 27.20
C HIS A 281 16.09 -1.86 27.29
N LEU A 282 15.63 -2.81 26.46
CA LEU A 282 16.25 -4.13 26.30
C LEU A 282 17.69 -4.02 25.79
N HIS A 283 17.92 -3.20 24.77
CA HIS A 283 19.24 -2.99 24.18
C HIS A 283 20.21 -2.34 25.19
N ASP A 284 19.76 -1.35 25.97
CA ASP A 284 20.60 -0.67 26.97
C ASP A 284 20.94 -1.58 28.16
N VAL A 285 20.02 -2.46 28.57
CA VAL A 285 20.26 -3.48 29.60
C VAL A 285 21.25 -4.54 29.09
N VAL A 286 21.05 -5.06 27.88
CA VAL A 286 21.97 -6.02 27.24
C VAL A 286 23.36 -5.40 27.05
N LYS A 287 23.42 -4.14 26.62
CA LYS A 287 24.68 -3.45 26.32
C LYS A 287 25.47 -3.06 27.56
N LYS A 288 24.80 -2.68 28.66
CA LYS A 288 25.47 -2.36 29.94
C LYS A 288 25.87 -3.59 30.75
N ARG A 289 25.25 -4.76 30.55
CA ARG A 289 25.45 -5.93 31.43
C ARG A 289 26.00 -7.20 30.75
N TYR A 290 25.83 -7.42 29.45
CA TYR A 290 26.16 -8.71 28.81
C TYR A 290 27.42 -8.72 27.93
N PHE A 291 27.94 -7.59 27.43
CA PHE A 291 29.19 -7.59 26.63
C PHE A 291 30.49 -7.75 27.45
N ALA A 292 30.45 -8.45 28.59
CA ALA A 292 31.63 -8.83 29.35
C ALA A 292 31.97 -10.34 29.33
N ASN A 293 31.16 -11.23 28.76
CA ASN A 293 31.58 -12.59 28.32
C ASN A 293 30.46 -13.38 27.60
N PRO A 294 30.78 -14.38 26.74
CA PRO A 294 29.81 -15.23 26.04
C PRO A 294 29.37 -16.41 26.93
N ALA A 295 28.32 -17.20 26.68
CA ALA A 295 27.07 -17.12 25.92
C ALA A 295 26.07 -18.00 26.72
N VAL A 296 24.78 -17.65 26.81
CA VAL A 296 23.78 -18.50 27.49
C VAL A 296 22.53 -18.68 26.62
N PRO A 297 21.91 -19.88 26.56
CA PRO A 297 20.77 -20.22 25.68
C PRO A 297 19.45 -19.45 25.90
N GLY A 298 19.41 -18.46 26.79
CA GLY A 298 18.23 -17.63 27.07
C GLY A 298 17.88 -16.67 25.93
N GLU A 299 18.81 -16.41 25.01
CA GLU A 299 18.61 -15.49 23.88
C GLU A 299 17.48 -15.93 22.94
N ALA A 300 17.19 -17.24 22.85
CA ALA A 300 16.11 -17.78 22.04
C ALA A 300 14.72 -17.52 22.65
N TYR A 301 14.53 -17.78 23.94
CA TYR A 301 13.30 -17.47 24.68
C TYR A 301 13.05 -15.96 24.76
N PHE A 302 14.14 -15.18 24.90
CA PHE A 302 14.12 -13.73 24.96
C PHE A 302 13.75 -13.09 23.60
N THR A 303 14.20 -13.68 22.48
CA THR A 303 13.84 -13.23 21.13
C THR A 303 12.40 -13.61 20.77
N ALA A 304 11.94 -14.79 21.20
CA ALA A 304 10.55 -15.21 21.03
C ALA A 304 9.58 -14.33 21.84
N ALA A 305 9.90 -14.04 23.11
CA ALA A 305 9.13 -13.14 23.95
C ALA A 305 9.16 -11.68 23.42
N LYS A 306 10.32 -11.20 22.94
CA LYS A 306 10.47 -9.90 22.26
C LYS A 306 9.57 -9.81 21.03
N THR A 307 9.39 -10.89 20.29
CA THR A 307 8.54 -10.90 19.08
C THR A 307 7.05 -10.85 19.46
N ASN A 308 6.65 -11.55 20.52
CA ASN A 308 5.27 -11.59 20.98
C ASN A 308 4.84 -10.33 21.77
N LEU A 309 5.73 -9.69 22.54
CA LEU A 309 5.42 -8.44 23.26
C LEU A 309 5.29 -7.21 22.35
N ILE A 310 6.08 -7.19 21.27
CA ILE A 310 6.24 -6.02 20.40
C ILE A 310 5.16 -6.02 19.31
N TYR A 311 4.62 -7.19 18.92
CA TYR A 311 3.67 -7.28 17.80
C TYR A 311 2.45 -8.20 17.99
N ASP A 312 2.27 -8.91 19.11
CA ASP A 312 1.14 -9.85 19.21
C ASP A 312 0.29 -9.79 20.48
N VAL A 313 -1.00 -9.95 20.24
CA VAL A 313 -2.14 -9.68 21.13
C VAL A 313 -2.51 -10.96 21.91
N ASN A 314 -1.50 -11.74 22.32
CA ASN A 314 -1.68 -12.89 23.21
C ASN A 314 -0.78 -12.75 24.45
N LEU A 315 -1.01 -11.67 25.19
CA LEU A 315 -0.38 -11.40 26.47
C LEU A 315 -0.51 -12.56 27.48
N PRO A 316 -1.57 -13.40 27.47
CA PRO A 316 -1.60 -14.65 28.21
C PRO A 316 -0.52 -15.67 27.81
N GLN A 317 -0.27 -15.84 26.50
CA GLN A 317 0.80 -16.72 26.01
C GLN A 317 2.19 -16.14 26.33
N ALA A 318 2.36 -14.82 26.17
CA ALA A 318 3.59 -14.14 26.58
C ALA A 318 3.84 -14.27 28.09
N ALA A 319 2.80 -14.08 28.92
CA ALA A 319 2.85 -14.28 30.36
C ALA A 319 3.23 -15.73 30.72
N SER A 320 2.66 -16.72 30.04
CA SER A 320 3.02 -18.13 30.23
C SER A 320 4.50 -18.41 29.95
N TYR A 321 5.10 -17.76 28.94
CA TYR A 321 6.54 -17.89 28.69
C TYR A 321 7.39 -17.23 29.78
N PHE A 322 6.97 -16.08 30.31
CA PHE A 322 7.67 -15.46 31.44
C PHE A 322 7.49 -16.24 32.75
N GLU A 323 6.34 -16.87 32.97
CA GLU A 323 6.10 -17.78 34.09
C GLU A 323 7.03 -19.01 34.01
N GLN A 324 7.13 -19.64 32.83
CA GLN A 324 8.04 -20.75 32.61
C GLN A 324 9.52 -20.34 32.77
N ALA A 325 9.90 -19.16 32.29
CA ALA A 325 11.24 -18.62 32.48
C ALA A 325 11.54 -18.32 33.96
N LEU A 326 10.56 -17.78 34.69
CA LEU A 326 10.65 -17.50 36.12
C LEU A 326 10.82 -18.79 36.93
N GLU A 327 10.04 -19.82 36.59
CA GLU A 327 10.10 -21.14 37.22
C GLU A 327 11.47 -21.80 36.95
N ALA A 328 11.94 -21.81 35.70
CA ALA A 328 13.25 -22.34 35.34
C ALA A 328 14.43 -21.60 36.03
N LEU A 329 14.33 -20.28 36.20
CA LEU A 329 15.33 -19.48 36.92
C LEU A 329 15.30 -19.74 38.44
N LYS A 330 14.13 -20.05 39.01
CA LYS A 330 13.97 -20.44 40.42
C LYS A 330 14.51 -21.85 40.67
N GLU A 331 14.30 -22.79 39.75
CA GLU A 331 14.72 -24.19 39.89
C GLU A 331 16.20 -24.44 39.58
N ARG A 332 16.88 -23.54 38.86
CA ARG A 332 18.30 -23.71 38.52
C ARG A 332 19.18 -23.83 39.79
N PRO A 333 19.89 -24.94 40.02
CA PRO A 333 20.76 -25.07 41.19
C PRO A 333 21.93 -24.08 41.09
N PHE A 334 22.23 -23.40 42.20
CA PHE A 334 23.41 -22.54 42.30
C PHE A 334 24.62 -23.39 42.69
N GLU A 335 25.54 -23.55 41.75
CA GLU A 335 26.82 -24.21 42.00
C GLU A 335 27.86 -23.17 42.40
N THR A 336 28.47 -23.34 43.56
CA THR A 336 29.48 -22.42 44.08
C THR A 336 30.79 -22.58 43.31
N THR A 337 31.44 -21.47 42.99
CA THR A 337 32.73 -21.47 42.27
C THR A 337 33.93 -21.61 43.22
N GLY A 338 33.69 -21.64 44.53
CA GLY A 338 34.72 -21.67 45.57
C GLY A 338 35.38 -20.32 45.82
N ASN A 339 34.94 -19.25 45.15
CA ASN A 339 35.38 -17.89 45.36
C ASN A 339 34.19 -17.04 45.88
N PRO A 340 34.22 -16.59 47.16
CA PRO A 340 33.09 -15.90 47.78
C PRO A 340 32.65 -14.61 47.06
N ASP A 341 33.59 -13.84 46.51
CA ASP A 341 33.27 -12.59 45.82
C ASP A 341 32.62 -12.84 44.46
N ARG A 342 33.08 -13.90 43.77
CA ARG A 342 32.51 -14.35 42.50
C ARG A 342 31.12 -14.97 42.72
N ASP A 343 30.96 -15.75 43.76
CA ASP A 343 29.69 -16.37 44.13
C ASP A 343 28.66 -15.29 44.54
N ALA A 344 29.07 -14.27 45.30
CA ALA A 344 28.23 -13.12 45.63
C ALA A 344 27.88 -12.24 44.42
N ALA A 345 28.74 -12.18 43.40
CA ALA A 345 28.43 -11.50 42.14
C ALA A 345 27.42 -12.30 41.30
N ILE A 346 27.56 -13.63 41.23
CA ILE A 346 26.64 -14.51 40.51
C ILE A 346 25.26 -14.56 41.20
N LEU A 347 25.22 -14.58 42.53
CA LEU A 347 23.95 -14.51 43.28
C LEU A 347 23.22 -13.18 43.05
N ARG A 348 23.93 -12.04 43.11
CA ARG A 348 23.36 -10.72 42.78
C ARG A 348 22.87 -10.64 41.33
N GLN A 349 23.56 -11.32 40.41
CA GLN A 349 23.13 -11.41 39.02
C GLN A 349 21.84 -12.24 38.91
N ARG A 350 21.75 -13.38 39.58
CA ARG A 350 20.55 -14.23 39.61
C ARG A 350 19.33 -13.52 40.20
N GLU A 351 19.51 -12.80 41.32
CA GLU A 351 18.43 -12.00 41.93
C GLU A 351 17.96 -10.88 41.01
N ALA A 352 18.88 -10.23 40.29
CA ALA A 352 18.54 -9.23 39.29
C ALA A 352 17.81 -9.83 38.08
N GLU A 353 18.19 -11.04 37.62
CA GLU A 353 17.49 -11.77 36.56
C GLU A 353 16.05 -12.14 36.96
N LEU A 354 15.84 -12.61 38.19
CA LEU A 354 14.51 -12.90 38.74
C LEU A 354 13.63 -11.65 38.82
N THR A 355 14.18 -10.55 39.35
CA THR A 355 13.46 -9.27 39.48
C THR A 355 13.02 -8.73 38.11
N VAL A 356 13.89 -8.84 37.10
CA VAL A 356 13.55 -8.40 35.73
C VAL A 356 12.42 -9.25 35.16
N VAL A 357 12.45 -10.57 35.31
CA VAL A 357 11.36 -11.42 34.81
C VAL A 357 10.04 -11.14 35.53
N GLU A 358 10.08 -10.88 36.85
CA GLU A 358 8.89 -10.52 37.64
C GLU A 358 8.31 -9.14 37.24
N ASP A 359 9.15 -8.14 37.00
CA ASP A 359 8.73 -6.82 36.52
C ASP A 359 8.13 -6.88 35.10
N PHE A 360 8.71 -7.72 34.22
CA PHE A 360 8.19 -7.94 32.87
C PHE A 360 6.84 -8.67 32.90
N LEU A 361 6.68 -9.67 33.77
CA LEU A 361 5.43 -10.38 33.98
C LEU A 361 4.32 -9.41 34.44
N ALA A 362 4.63 -8.56 35.43
CA ALA A 362 3.73 -7.52 35.93
C ALA A 362 3.38 -6.48 34.85
N TYR A 363 4.35 -6.10 34.00
CA TYR A 363 4.14 -5.21 32.87
C TYR A 363 3.22 -5.85 31.81
N THR A 364 3.40 -7.12 31.46
CA THR A 364 2.50 -7.84 30.54
C THR A 364 1.08 -7.96 31.07
N TYR A 365 0.90 -8.24 32.37
CA TYR A 365 -0.42 -8.28 32.99
C TYR A 365 -1.12 -6.91 33.02
N ASN A 366 -0.37 -5.83 33.30
CA ASN A 366 -0.91 -4.46 33.24
C ASN A 366 -1.16 -3.98 31.80
N ALA A 367 -0.32 -4.35 30.84
CA ALA A 367 -0.57 -4.09 29.44
C ALA A 367 -1.83 -4.85 28.96
N ALA A 368 -2.04 -6.09 29.43
CA ALA A 368 -3.20 -6.90 29.08
C ALA A 368 -4.51 -6.29 29.57
N SER A 369 -4.53 -5.71 30.77
CA SER A 369 -5.72 -5.06 31.33
C SER A 369 -6.08 -3.73 30.66
N ILE A 370 -5.09 -3.01 30.10
CA ILE A 370 -5.30 -1.78 29.31
C ILE A 370 -5.69 -2.10 27.85
N LEU A 371 -5.12 -3.16 27.29
CA LEU A 371 -5.37 -3.62 25.93
C LEU A 371 -6.68 -4.39 25.78
N GLU A 372 -7.13 -5.19 26.76
CA GLU A 372 -8.39 -5.95 26.67
C GLU A 372 -9.63 -5.08 26.36
N PRO A 373 -9.89 -3.96 27.05
CA PRO A 373 -11.03 -3.09 26.74
C PRO A 373 -10.97 -2.47 25.32
N THR A 374 -9.75 -2.23 24.82
CA THR A 374 -9.50 -1.55 23.54
C THR A 374 -9.46 -2.54 22.36
N ARG A 375 -8.84 -3.72 22.57
CA ARG A 375 -8.88 -4.91 21.71
C ARG A 375 -10.32 -5.34 21.46
N ASN A 376 -11.15 -5.37 22.51
CA ASN A 376 -12.57 -5.67 22.37
C ASN A 376 -13.32 -4.63 21.51
N ARG A 377 -12.85 -3.38 21.43
CA ARG A 377 -13.45 -2.34 20.58
C ARG A 377 -13.03 -2.45 19.10
N PHE A 378 -11.79 -2.85 18.81
CA PHE A 378 -11.32 -3.10 17.45
C PHE A 378 -11.85 -4.40 16.87
N LEU A 379 -11.83 -5.47 17.68
CA LEU A 379 -12.55 -6.70 17.38
C LEU A 379 -14.02 -6.36 17.19
N ALA A 380 -14.71 -5.62 18.08
CA ALA A 380 -16.12 -5.24 17.90
C ALA A 380 -16.44 -4.49 16.58
N ALA A 381 -15.47 -3.79 15.98
CA ALA A 381 -15.68 -2.98 14.79
C ALA A 381 -15.50 -3.73 13.45
N GLU A 382 -14.79 -4.86 13.44
CA GLU A 382 -14.78 -5.76 12.29
C GLU A 382 -16.02 -6.66 12.35
N PRO A 383 -16.64 -7.05 11.23
CA PRO A 383 -17.72 -8.03 11.23
C PRO A 383 -17.15 -9.41 11.59
N ASN A 384 -17.99 -10.38 11.95
CA ASN A 384 -17.53 -11.76 11.97
C ASN A 384 -17.31 -12.21 10.52
N PRO A 385 -16.08 -12.53 10.11
CA PRO A 385 -15.86 -13.12 8.80
C PRO A 385 -16.48 -14.52 8.75
N LYS A 386 -16.80 -14.95 7.53
CA LYS A 386 -17.18 -16.33 7.21
C LYS A 386 -15.97 -17.26 7.01
N THR A 387 -14.83 -16.91 7.60
CA THR A 387 -13.59 -17.66 7.51
C THR A 387 -12.79 -17.46 8.79
N THR A 388 -12.03 -18.47 9.19
CA THR A 388 -11.03 -18.36 10.26
C THR A 388 -9.73 -19.03 9.83
N PHE A 389 -8.60 -18.44 10.20
CA PHE A 389 -7.26 -18.91 9.91
C PHE A 389 -6.52 -19.25 11.20
N ALA A 390 -5.82 -20.38 11.21
CA ALA A 390 -4.93 -20.79 12.28
C ALA A 390 -3.48 -20.82 11.77
N ASP A 391 -2.55 -20.16 12.48
CA ASP A 391 -1.12 -20.31 12.19
C ASP A 391 -0.65 -21.72 12.60
N ILE A 392 -0.37 -22.54 11.59
CA ILE A 392 0.10 -23.92 11.77
C ILE A 392 1.58 -24.08 11.43
N THR A 393 2.34 -22.99 11.25
CA THR A 393 3.73 -23.00 10.77
C THR A 393 4.62 -24.00 11.50
N THR A 394 4.54 -24.02 12.83
CA THR A 394 5.34 -24.96 13.64
C THR A 394 4.84 -26.39 13.51
N ALA A 395 3.53 -26.62 13.59
CA ALA A 395 2.92 -27.94 13.47
C ALA A 395 3.19 -28.58 12.09
N ALA A 396 3.23 -27.74 11.05
CA ALA A 396 3.53 -28.12 9.67
C ALA A 396 5.03 -28.36 9.41
N GLY A 397 5.92 -28.10 10.37
CA GLY A 397 7.36 -28.32 10.22
C GLY A 397 8.11 -27.20 9.48
N LEU A 398 7.50 -26.02 9.30
CA LEU A 398 8.06 -24.90 8.53
C LEU A 398 8.71 -23.81 9.42
N GLN A 399 8.81 -24.05 10.73
CA GLN A 399 9.39 -23.10 11.68
C GLN A 399 10.85 -22.76 11.33
N GLY A 400 11.16 -21.47 11.24
CA GLY A 400 12.51 -20.97 10.98
C GLY A 400 12.94 -21.01 9.51
N VAL A 401 12.06 -21.37 8.57
CA VAL A 401 12.34 -21.26 7.14
C VAL A 401 12.33 -19.78 6.73
N LEU A 402 13.48 -19.23 6.38
CA LEU A 402 13.63 -17.84 5.97
C LEU A 402 13.44 -17.69 4.45
N SER A 403 12.37 -17.03 4.04
CA SER A 403 12.17 -16.62 2.65
C SER A 403 11.16 -15.48 2.57
N GLY A 404 11.44 -14.47 1.74
CA GLY A 404 10.48 -13.41 1.40
C GLY A 404 9.46 -13.84 0.35
N ARG A 405 9.71 -14.93 -0.37
CA ARG A 405 8.85 -15.47 -1.45
C ARG A 405 8.52 -16.93 -1.21
N VAL A 406 7.39 -17.35 -1.77
CA VAL A 406 6.92 -18.73 -1.74
C VAL A 406 6.30 -19.08 -3.07
N ALA A 407 6.50 -20.33 -3.51
CA ALA A 407 5.88 -20.88 -4.69
C ALA A 407 5.29 -22.26 -4.37
N VAL A 408 4.08 -22.50 -4.86
CA VAL A 408 3.36 -23.76 -4.70
C VAL A 408 3.34 -24.55 -6.01
N GLY A 409 3.54 -25.86 -5.94
CA GLY A 409 3.38 -26.77 -7.06
C GLY A 409 3.56 -28.24 -6.62
N ASP A 410 2.78 -29.15 -7.21
CA ASP A 410 2.90 -30.61 -7.00
C ASP A 410 4.03 -31.15 -7.89
N PHE A 411 5.26 -31.19 -7.37
CA PHE A 411 6.44 -31.48 -8.21
C PHE A 411 6.64 -32.99 -8.45
N ASP A 412 6.04 -33.84 -7.61
CA ASP A 412 6.17 -35.30 -7.73
C ASP A 412 4.88 -36.02 -8.14
N GLY A 413 3.79 -35.28 -8.34
CA GLY A 413 2.55 -35.75 -8.93
C GLY A 413 1.71 -36.60 -7.97
N ASP A 414 1.92 -36.49 -6.66
CA ASP A 414 1.18 -37.27 -5.66
C ASP A 414 -0.21 -36.70 -5.32
N GLY A 415 -0.52 -35.51 -5.84
CA GLY A 415 -1.79 -34.82 -5.65
C GLY A 415 -1.85 -33.94 -4.40
N LEU A 416 -0.76 -33.81 -3.65
CA LEU A 416 -0.60 -32.83 -2.59
C LEU A 416 0.41 -31.77 -3.06
N GLU A 417 0.01 -30.50 -3.06
CA GLU A 417 0.88 -29.45 -3.56
C GLU A 417 2.03 -29.15 -2.57
N ASP A 418 3.23 -28.98 -3.11
CA ASP A 418 4.47 -28.77 -2.36
C ASP A 418 4.87 -27.29 -2.33
N LEU A 419 5.84 -26.96 -1.47
CA LEU A 419 6.34 -25.60 -1.30
C LEU A 419 7.80 -25.45 -1.75
N CYS A 420 8.09 -24.37 -2.46
CA CYS A 420 9.45 -23.87 -2.63
C CYS A 420 9.63 -22.53 -1.91
N ALA A 421 10.70 -22.42 -1.13
CA ALA A 421 11.04 -21.23 -0.36
C ALA A 421 12.55 -20.99 -0.39
N ALA A 422 12.99 -19.85 -0.93
CA ALA A 422 14.41 -19.54 -1.15
C ALA A 422 15.17 -20.68 -1.86
N GLY A 423 14.52 -21.32 -2.85
CA GLY A 423 15.05 -22.45 -3.62
C GLY A 423 15.13 -23.78 -2.85
N ARG A 424 14.69 -23.84 -1.60
CA ARG A 424 14.53 -25.08 -0.83
C ARG A 424 13.15 -25.66 -1.10
N VAL A 425 13.08 -26.96 -1.35
CA VAL A 425 11.84 -27.69 -1.69
C VAL A 425 11.38 -28.47 -0.47
N PHE A 426 10.10 -28.28 -0.14
CA PHE A 426 9.42 -28.89 0.99
C PHE A 426 8.24 -29.70 0.47
N LYS A 427 8.36 -31.02 0.56
CA LYS A 427 7.32 -31.96 0.14
C LYS A 427 6.18 -31.97 1.16
N ASN A 428 4.94 -31.86 0.70
CA ASN A 428 3.74 -32.11 1.49
C ASN A 428 3.55 -33.62 1.66
N VAL A 429 3.54 -34.12 2.89
CA VAL A 429 3.61 -35.57 3.16
C VAL A 429 2.23 -36.18 3.35
N ASP A 430 1.30 -35.43 3.93
CA ASP A 430 0.02 -35.94 4.43
C ASP A 430 -1.10 -34.89 4.49
N GLY A 431 -0.93 -33.75 3.82
CA GLY A 431 -1.83 -32.60 3.90
C GLY A 431 -1.67 -31.78 5.20
N LYS A 432 -0.72 -32.14 6.06
CA LYS A 432 -0.53 -31.49 7.37
C LYS A 432 0.90 -31.04 7.59
N THR A 433 1.86 -31.84 7.14
CA THR A 433 3.27 -31.65 7.42
C THR A 433 4.10 -31.55 6.16
N PHE A 434 5.12 -30.70 6.23
CA PHE A 434 6.07 -30.48 5.14
C PHE A 434 7.46 -30.97 5.53
N LYS A 435 8.07 -31.78 4.67
CA LYS A 435 9.44 -32.28 4.83
C LYS A 435 10.35 -31.62 3.81
N GLU A 436 11.44 -31.01 4.25
CA GLU A 436 12.46 -30.54 3.31
C GLU A 436 13.13 -31.73 2.59
N VAL A 437 13.11 -31.69 1.25
CA VAL A 437 13.70 -32.72 0.38
C VAL A 437 14.79 -32.18 -0.55
N THR A 438 15.11 -30.88 -0.48
CA THR A 438 16.05 -30.16 -1.36
C THR A 438 17.31 -30.95 -1.75
N LYS A 439 18.02 -31.50 -0.76
CA LYS A 439 19.25 -32.28 -0.98
C LYS A 439 18.98 -33.67 -1.56
N GLU A 440 17.87 -34.28 -1.16
CA GLU A 440 17.46 -35.63 -1.59
C GLU A 440 17.15 -35.64 -3.08
N ILE A 441 16.56 -34.56 -3.58
CA ILE A 441 16.21 -34.39 -5.00
C ILE A 441 17.33 -33.74 -5.84
N GLY A 442 18.49 -33.44 -5.26
CA GLY A 442 19.66 -32.93 -6.00
C GLY A 442 19.64 -31.44 -6.36
N VAL A 443 18.79 -30.62 -5.72
CA VAL A 443 18.77 -29.16 -5.95
C VAL A 443 19.79 -28.48 -5.01
N GLU A 444 20.59 -27.55 -5.55
CA GLU A 444 21.54 -26.74 -4.76
C GLU A 444 21.15 -25.25 -4.75
N PRO A 445 20.27 -24.80 -3.84
CA PRO A 445 19.92 -23.39 -3.75
C PRO A 445 21.09 -22.57 -3.18
N LYS A 446 21.49 -21.52 -3.89
CA LYS A 446 22.47 -20.52 -3.42
C LYS A 446 21.95 -19.12 -3.67
N ASP A 447 21.71 -18.37 -2.60
CA ASP A 447 21.27 -16.97 -2.66
C ASP A 447 20.04 -16.78 -3.58
N VAL A 448 19.05 -17.66 -3.44
CA VAL A 448 17.81 -17.63 -4.24
C VAL A 448 16.85 -16.62 -3.64
N ALA A 449 16.55 -15.58 -4.40
CA ALA A 449 15.59 -14.53 -4.02
C ALA A 449 14.15 -14.93 -4.34
N ALA A 450 13.94 -15.76 -5.37
CA ALA A 450 12.63 -16.22 -5.81
C ALA A 450 12.69 -17.54 -6.57
N ALA A 451 11.56 -18.24 -6.66
CA ALA A 451 11.44 -19.47 -7.43
C ALA A 451 10.04 -19.61 -8.05
N LEU A 452 9.94 -20.30 -9.19
CA LEU A 452 8.69 -20.66 -9.85
C LEU A 452 8.71 -22.13 -10.27
N TRP A 453 7.56 -22.78 -10.21
CA TRP A 453 7.28 -24.11 -10.74
C TRP A 453 6.64 -24.00 -12.12
N LEU A 454 7.25 -24.62 -13.12
CA LEU A 454 6.74 -24.67 -14.49
C LEU A 454 7.19 -25.94 -15.22
N ASP A 455 6.40 -26.44 -16.15
CA ASP A 455 6.83 -27.50 -17.09
C ASP A 455 7.38 -26.83 -18.36
N TYR A 456 8.69 -26.58 -18.43
CA TYR A 456 9.27 -25.78 -19.53
C TYR A 456 9.53 -26.61 -20.80
N ASP A 457 9.64 -27.93 -20.69
CA ASP A 457 9.93 -28.82 -21.82
C ASP A 457 8.73 -29.70 -22.22
N ASN A 458 7.58 -29.48 -21.59
CA ASN A 458 6.30 -30.15 -21.84
C ASN A 458 6.38 -31.67 -21.61
N ASP A 459 7.18 -32.13 -20.64
CA ASP A 459 7.32 -33.55 -20.33
C ASP A 459 6.31 -34.05 -19.26
N GLY A 460 5.62 -33.13 -18.59
CA GLY A 460 4.62 -33.41 -17.56
C GLY A 460 5.13 -33.36 -16.14
N GLN A 461 6.40 -33.06 -15.95
CA GLN A 461 6.99 -32.87 -14.63
C GLN A 461 7.24 -31.39 -14.38
N LEU A 462 6.91 -30.91 -13.18
CA LEU A 462 7.21 -29.52 -12.83
C LEU A 462 8.71 -29.35 -12.61
N ASP A 463 9.29 -28.42 -13.35
CA ASP A 463 10.65 -27.93 -13.23
C ASP A 463 10.72 -26.70 -12.32
N LEU A 464 11.91 -26.39 -11.83
CA LEU A 464 12.12 -25.31 -10.88
C LEU A 464 13.03 -24.22 -11.46
N LEU A 465 12.47 -23.04 -11.71
CA LEU A 465 13.21 -21.84 -12.08
C LEU A 465 13.54 -21.01 -10.83
N CYS A 466 14.82 -20.91 -10.49
CA CYS A 466 15.32 -20.12 -9.37
C CYS A 466 15.99 -18.83 -9.83
N ALA A 467 15.65 -17.71 -9.19
CA ALA A 467 16.27 -16.41 -9.43
C ALA A 467 17.32 -16.08 -8.37
N SER A 468 18.57 -15.87 -8.80
CA SER A 468 19.71 -15.59 -7.93
C SER A 468 20.64 -14.58 -8.60
N PHE A 469 20.54 -13.30 -8.27
CA PHE A 469 21.38 -12.27 -8.92
C PHE A 469 22.88 -12.64 -8.86
N PRO A 470 23.61 -12.65 -10.00
CA PRO A 470 23.23 -12.10 -11.31
C PRO A 470 22.62 -13.08 -12.31
N LYS A 471 22.22 -14.30 -11.93
CA LYS A 471 21.71 -15.32 -12.85
C LYS A 471 20.28 -15.77 -12.52
N VAL A 472 19.66 -16.47 -13.45
CA VAL A 472 18.61 -17.45 -13.14
C VAL A 472 19.19 -18.84 -13.30
N ARG A 473 18.63 -19.82 -12.60
CA ARG A 473 18.96 -21.24 -12.74
C ARG A 473 17.70 -22.03 -13.01
N LEU A 474 17.73 -22.90 -14.01
CA LEU A 474 16.64 -23.80 -14.34
C LEU A 474 17.04 -25.23 -13.97
N TRP A 475 16.26 -25.82 -13.08
CA TRP A 475 16.42 -27.20 -12.64
C TRP A 475 15.33 -28.04 -13.27
N ARG A 476 15.72 -28.96 -14.16
CA ARG A 476 14.78 -29.86 -14.80
C ARG A 476 14.47 -31.05 -13.92
N ASN A 477 13.20 -31.39 -13.76
CA ASN A 477 12.75 -32.59 -13.08
C ASN A 477 12.92 -33.80 -14.00
N THR A 478 13.74 -34.76 -13.58
CA THR A 478 14.05 -35.94 -14.41
C THR A 478 12.93 -37.00 -14.44
N GLY A 479 11.87 -36.79 -13.66
CA GLY A 479 10.79 -37.76 -13.44
C GLY A 479 11.22 -39.01 -12.65
N LYS A 480 12.42 -39.00 -12.08
CA LYS A 480 13.00 -40.10 -11.28
C LYS A 480 13.26 -39.70 -9.83
N GLY A 481 12.60 -38.64 -9.36
CA GLY A 481 12.79 -38.08 -8.01
C GLY A 481 14.06 -37.24 -7.86
N THR A 482 14.67 -36.80 -8.96
CA THR A 482 15.87 -35.96 -8.96
C THR A 482 15.75 -34.82 -9.97
N PHE A 483 16.47 -33.73 -9.72
CA PHE A 483 16.58 -32.56 -10.58
C PHE A 483 17.99 -32.42 -11.18
N GLU A 484 18.09 -31.85 -12.37
CA GLU A 484 19.35 -31.53 -13.04
C GLU A 484 19.42 -30.04 -13.44
N ASP A 485 20.56 -29.38 -13.23
CA ASP A 485 20.76 -28.00 -13.68
C ASP A 485 20.94 -27.98 -15.21
N VAL A 486 19.94 -27.46 -15.91
CA VAL A 486 19.92 -27.34 -17.38
C VAL A 486 20.12 -25.91 -17.85
N THR A 487 20.47 -24.97 -16.97
CA THR A 487 20.52 -23.52 -17.26
C THR A 487 21.26 -23.16 -18.55
N VAL A 488 22.45 -23.74 -18.74
CA VAL A 488 23.27 -23.51 -19.95
C VAL A 488 22.62 -24.15 -21.18
N GLY A 489 22.14 -25.40 -21.06
CA GLY A 489 21.51 -26.14 -22.15
C GLY A 489 20.21 -25.48 -22.63
N ALA A 490 19.44 -24.96 -21.69
CA ALA A 490 18.21 -24.22 -21.92
C ALA A 490 18.44 -22.81 -22.48
N GLY A 491 19.70 -22.34 -22.57
CA GLY A 491 20.01 -21.01 -23.11
C GLY A 491 19.78 -19.84 -22.15
N LEU A 492 19.69 -20.12 -20.84
CA LEU A 492 19.47 -19.13 -19.78
C LEU A 492 20.76 -18.75 -19.03
N ASP A 493 21.95 -19.13 -19.54
CA ASP A 493 23.23 -18.69 -18.98
C ASP A 493 23.53 -17.22 -19.32
N TYR A 494 22.73 -16.35 -18.73
CA TYR A 494 22.80 -14.91 -18.86
C TYR A 494 23.15 -14.28 -17.52
N ALA A 495 24.05 -13.30 -17.55
CA ALA A 495 24.35 -12.46 -16.40
C ALA A 495 23.52 -11.19 -16.50
N PHE A 496 22.43 -11.13 -15.71
CA PHE A 496 21.54 -9.99 -15.65
C PHE A 496 22.25 -8.75 -15.11
N PRO A 497 22.01 -7.57 -15.71
CA PRO A 497 22.66 -6.33 -15.30
C PRO A 497 22.07 -5.74 -14.01
N GLY A 498 20.95 -6.27 -13.52
CA GLY A 498 20.37 -5.99 -12.21
C GLY A 498 19.60 -7.18 -11.64
N PRO A 499 19.16 -7.10 -10.37
CA PRO A 499 18.43 -8.19 -9.72
C PRO A 499 17.13 -8.55 -10.46
N PRO A 500 16.92 -9.82 -10.85
CA PRO A 500 15.68 -10.27 -11.47
C PRO A 500 14.57 -10.41 -10.41
N GLU A 501 13.86 -9.32 -10.11
CA GLU A 501 12.82 -9.26 -9.07
C GLU A 501 11.39 -9.43 -9.61
N ALA A 502 11.20 -9.41 -10.93
CA ALA A 502 9.92 -9.67 -11.58
C ALA A 502 10.07 -10.81 -12.58
N ILE A 503 9.41 -11.94 -12.34
CA ILE A 503 9.45 -13.12 -13.22
C ILE A 503 8.04 -13.66 -13.32
N ALA A 504 7.57 -13.85 -14.55
CA ALA A 504 6.29 -14.44 -14.85
C ALA A 504 6.40 -15.26 -16.15
N ALA A 505 5.73 -16.42 -16.19
CA ALA A 505 5.74 -17.32 -17.33
C ALA A 505 4.34 -17.40 -17.97
N CYS A 506 4.30 -17.49 -19.30
CA CYS A 506 3.07 -17.64 -20.08
C CYS A 506 3.42 -18.12 -21.50
N ASP A 507 2.48 -18.75 -22.18
CA ASP A 507 2.53 -19.02 -23.62
C ASP A 507 1.96 -17.79 -24.35
N TYR A 508 2.79 -16.77 -24.59
CA TYR A 508 2.28 -15.47 -25.08
C TYR A 508 2.00 -15.46 -26.59
N ASP A 509 2.60 -16.38 -27.35
CA ASP A 509 2.42 -16.48 -28.80
C ASP A 509 1.55 -17.67 -29.24
N GLY A 510 1.10 -18.50 -28.31
CA GLY A 510 0.15 -19.59 -28.52
C GLY A 510 0.79 -20.81 -29.19
N ASP A 511 2.10 -21.00 -29.04
CA ASP A 511 2.83 -22.10 -29.65
C ASP A 511 2.87 -23.38 -28.80
N GLY A 512 2.33 -23.30 -27.57
CA GLY A 512 2.28 -24.41 -26.62
C GLY A 512 3.57 -24.59 -25.82
N ALA A 513 4.50 -23.63 -25.82
CA ALA A 513 5.67 -23.62 -24.96
C ALA A 513 5.61 -22.43 -23.99
N LEU A 514 5.95 -22.64 -22.72
CA LEU A 514 5.99 -21.53 -21.77
C LEU A 514 7.19 -20.64 -22.05
N ASP A 515 6.93 -19.35 -22.28
CA ASP A 515 7.90 -18.28 -22.40
C ASP A 515 8.11 -17.57 -21.05
N LEU A 516 9.16 -16.75 -20.96
CA LEU A 516 9.50 -16.03 -19.74
C LEU A 516 9.61 -14.52 -19.97
N PHE A 517 9.01 -13.74 -19.06
CA PHE A 517 9.38 -12.36 -18.82
C PHE A 517 10.26 -12.27 -17.57
N ILE A 518 11.36 -11.52 -17.65
CA ILE A 518 12.28 -11.26 -16.53
C ILE A 518 12.58 -9.76 -16.47
N GLY A 519 12.01 -9.08 -15.48
CA GLY A 519 12.29 -7.68 -15.18
C GLY A 519 13.41 -7.51 -14.17
N CYS A 520 14.40 -6.68 -14.51
CA CYS A 520 15.48 -6.31 -13.61
C CYS A 520 15.13 -5.04 -12.81
N PHE A 521 15.46 -5.05 -11.52
CA PHE A 521 15.19 -3.95 -10.60
C PHE A 521 16.10 -2.74 -10.86
N GLU A 522 17.14 -2.50 -10.06
CA GLU A 522 18.03 -1.34 -10.27
C GLU A 522 19.48 -1.73 -10.45
N HIS A 523 20.28 -0.79 -10.97
CA HIS A 523 21.71 -0.98 -11.11
C HIS A 523 22.33 -1.24 -9.73
N PRO A 524 23.09 -2.34 -9.52
CA PRO A 524 23.57 -2.72 -8.19
C PRO A 524 24.47 -1.66 -7.53
N GLN A 525 25.17 -0.86 -8.32
CA GLN A 525 26.02 0.24 -7.83
C GLN A 525 25.44 1.65 -8.03
N GLN A 526 24.25 1.78 -8.65
CA GLN A 526 23.63 3.09 -8.93
C GLN A 526 22.12 3.01 -8.63
N PRO A 527 21.73 3.17 -7.35
CA PRO A 527 20.33 3.10 -6.96
C PRO A 527 19.45 4.06 -7.76
N SER A 528 18.22 3.64 -8.08
CA SER A 528 17.25 4.36 -8.92
C SER A 528 17.57 4.44 -10.41
N VAL A 529 18.65 3.80 -10.87
CA VAL A 529 18.91 3.60 -12.30
C VAL A 529 18.31 2.26 -12.71
N GLY A 530 17.20 2.32 -13.46
CA GLY A 530 16.50 1.13 -13.97
C GLY A 530 17.37 0.27 -14.89
N GLN A 531 17.05 -1.01 -14.96
CA GLN A 531 17.74 -1.98 -15.81
C GLN A 531 16.82 -2.54 -16.90
N PRO A 532 17.37 -3.06 -18.01
CA PRO A 532 16.57 -3.69 -19.05
C PRO A 532 15.72 -4.84 -18.50
N SER A 533 14.52 -5.00 -19.05
CA SER A 533 13.72 -6.21 -18.92
C SER A 533 13.98 -7.14 -20.11
N PHE A 534 13.76 -8.42 -19.90
CA PHE A 534 14.05 -9.48 -20.86
C PHE A 534 12.79 -10.30 -21.16
N VAL A 535 12.64 -10.67 -22.43
CA VAL A 535 11.63 -11.64 -22.89
C VAL A 535 12.37 -12.80 -23.54
N PHE A 536 12.12 -14.00 -23.05
CA PHE A 536 12.71 -15.22 -23.55
C PHE A 536 11.64 -16.09 -24.19
N HIS A 537 11.79 -16.33 -25.49
CA HIS A 537 10.92 -17.22 -26.23
C HIS A 537 11.43 -18.67 -26.15
N ASN A 538 10.56 -19.61 -25.78
CA ASN A 538 10.86 -21.03 -25.74
C ASN A 538 10.51 -21.68 -27.08
N ASN A 539 11.47 -22.32 -27.73
CA ASN A 539 11.27 -22.90 -29.06
C ASN A 539 10.52 -24.26 -29.09
N GLY A 540 9.83 -24.61 -27.99
CA GLY A 540 9.17 -25.91 -27.79
C GLY A 540 10.11 -27.12 -27.69
N LYS A 541 11.43 -26.90 -27.59
CA LYS A 541 12.46 -27.95 -27.46
C LYS A 541 13.33 -27.75 -26.23
N GLY A 542 12.78 -27.09 -25.21
CA GLY A 542 13.46 -26.81 -23.95
C GLY A 542 14.60 -25.81 -24.08
N ARG A 543 14.55 -24.89 -25.05
CA ARG A 543 15.57 -23.85 -25.23
C ARG A 543 14.95 -22.48 -25.43
N PHE A 544 15.42 -21.56 -24.61
CA PHE A 544 15.06 -20.15 -24.64
C PHE A 544 15.96 -19.32 -25.57
N ALA A 545 15.35 -18.33 -26.20
CA ALA A 545 16.03 -17.30 -26.99
C ALA A 545 15.60 -15.91 -26.50
N ASP A 546 16.55 -15.02 -26.24
CA ASP A 546 16.27 -13.62 -25.93
C ASP A 546 15.66 -12.92 -27.17
N VAL A 547 14.38 -12.57 -27.06
CA VAL A 547 13.59 -11.86 -28.08
C VAL A 547 13.24 -10.44 -27.66
N SER A 548 13.85 -9.92 -26.60
CA SER A 548 13.48 -8.63 -25.97
C SER A 548 13.44 -7.48 -26.97
N LYS A 549 14.39 -7.42 -27.91
CA LYS A 549 14.42 -6.37 -28.93
C LYS A 549 13.32 -6.54 -29.98
N SER A 550 13.08 -7.75 -30.46
CA SER A 550 12.06 -8.04 -31.46
C SER A 550 10.65 -7.95 -30.90
N SER A 551 10.47 -8.20 -29.60
CA SER A 551 9.19 -8.09 -28.89
C SER A 551 8.81 -6.67 -28.49
N THR A 552 9.63 -5.68 -28.87
CA THR A 552 9.52 -4.24 -28.55
C THR A 552 9.63 -3.87 -27.07
N ILE A 553 9.46 -4.82 -26.13
CA ILE A 553 9.62 -4.61 -24.68
C ILE A 553 11.05 -4.18 -24.31
N GLY A 554 12.07 -4.81 -24.89
CA GLY A 554 13.48 -4.47 -24.65
C GLY A 554 13.98 -3.22 -25.39
N GLY A 555 13.11 -2.54 -26.16
CA GLY A 555 13.43 -1.37 -26.98
C GLY A 555 13.07 -0.02 -26.34
N VAL A 556 12.53 -0.01 -25.12
CA VAL A 556 12.03 1.21 -24.45
C VAL A 556 12.89 1.63 -23.25
N GLN A 557 12.42 2.65 -22.51
CA GLN A 557 13.09 3.14 -21.32
C GLN A 557 13.23 2.05 -20.25
N ASN A 558 14.43 1.93 -19.68
CA ASN A 558 14.70 1.02 -18.57
C ASN A 558 14.14 1.60 -17.26
N PHE A 559 13.25 0.86 -16.61
CA PHE A 559 12.69 1.18 -15.31
C PHE A 559 13.18 0.22 -14.23
N CYS A 560 12.90 0.57 -12.98
CA CYS A 560 13.20 -0.21 -11.80
C CYS A 560 12.14 -1.28 -11.60
N THR A 561 12.20 -2.34 -12.40
CA THR A 561 11.13 -3.33 -12.50
C THR A 561 11.06 -4.20 -11.25
N ARG A 562 9.86 -4.34 -10.67
CA ARG A 562 9.66 -4.99 -9.37
C ARG A 562 8.62 -6.11 -9.41
N GLY A 563 7.63 -6.00 -10.29
CA GLY A 563 6.62 -7.04 -10.42
C GLY A 563 6.05 -7.14 -11.82
N ALA A 564 5.51 -8.30 -12.13
CA ALA A 564 4.94 -8.61 -13.43
C ALA A 564 3.81 -9.63 -13.31
N ALA A 565 2.78 -9.49 -14.14
CA ALA A 565 1.68 -10.45 -14.22
C ALA A 565 1.10 -10.49 -15.65
N TRP A 566 0.93 -11.69 -16.18
CA TRP A 566 0.22 -11.95 -17.43
C TRP A 566 -1.29 -12.04 -17.18
N GLY A 567 -2.10 -11.56 -18.12
CA GLY A 567 -3.57 -11.71 -18.11
C GLY A 567 -4.22 -11.22 -19.41
N ASP A 568 -5.29 -11.88 -19.85
CA ASP A 568 -6.07 -11.48 -21.04
C ASP A 568 -7.19 -10.51 -20.63
N PHE A 569 -6.83 -9.26 -20.33
CA PHE A 569 -7.78 -8.27 -19.80
C PHE A 569 -8.83 -7.84 -20.83
N ASN A 570 -8.52 -7.97 -22.12
CA ASN A 570 -9.33 -7.50 -23.23
C ASN A 570 -10.11 -8.64 -23.93
N ASN A 571 -10.03 -9.85 -23.37
CA ASN A 571 -10.73 -11.05 -23.80
C ASN A 571 -10.46 -11.43 -25.27
N ASP A 572 -9.30 -11.10 -25.82
CA ASP A 572 -8.95 -11.39 -27.22
C ASP A 572 -8.17 -12.69 -27.42
N GLY A 573 -7.93 -13.41 -26.32
CA GLY A 573 -7.25 -14.70 -26.31
C GLY A 573 -5.73 -14.59 -26.41
N ARG A 574 -5.15 -13.39 -26.32
CA ARG A 574 -3.69 -13.20 -26.24
C ARG A 574 -3.33 -12.61 -24.89
N PRO A 575 -2.50 -13.30 -24.08
CA PRO A 575 -2.07 -12.77 -22.79
C PRO A 575 -1.34 -11.43 -22.94
N ASP A 576 -1.77 -10.44 -22.15
CA ASP A 576 -1.13 -9.13 -22.01
C ASP A 576 -0.26 -9.09 -20.74
N LEU A 577 0.74 -8.22 -20.68
CA LEU A 577 1.69 -8.16 -19.57
C LEU A 577 1.63 -6.81 -18.86
N TYR A 578 1.26 -6.81 -17.58
CA TYR A 578 1.41 -5.64 -16.72
C TYR A 578 2.73 -5.69 -15.95
N VAL A 579 3.45 -4.57 -15.92
CA VAL A 579 4.75 -4.43 -15.25
C VAL A 579 4.70 -3.29 -14.23
N ALA A 580 4.95 -3.63 -12.97
CA ALA A 580 5.05 -2.68 -11.86
C ALA A 580 6.49 -2.18 -11.71
N ASN A 581 6.64 -0.86 -11.68
CA ASN A 581 7.92 -0.18 -11.59
C ASN A 581 8.05 0.59 -10.27
N TYR A 582 9.23 0.51 -9.67
CA TYR A 582 9.55 1.17 -8.43
C TYR A 582 10.14 2.57 -8.66
N ARG A 583 10.59 3.24 -7.57
CA ARG A 583 11.30 4.53 -7.63
C ARG A 583 10.50 5.68 -8.26
N LEU A 584 9.18 5.73 -8.01
CA LEU A 584 8.27 6.76 -8.53
C LEU A 584 8.20 6.77 -10.07
N GLN A 585 8.41 5.63 -10.70
CA GLN A 585 8.40 5.48 -12.15
C GLN A 585 7.03 4.98 -12.62
N PRO A 586 6.60 5.35 -13.85
CA PRO A 586 5.33 4.89 -14.38
C PRO A 586 5.31 3.37 -14.56
N ASN A 587 4.16 2.76 -14.31
CA ASN A 587 3.91 1.35 -14.64
C ASN A 587 3.65 1.17 -16.14
N GLN A 588 3.71 -0.06 -16.64
CA GLN A 588 3.53 -0.38 -18.06
C GLN A 588 2.50 -1.49 -18.24
N LEU A 589 1.74 -1.44 -19.34
CA LEU A 589 0.78 -2.46 -19.73
C LEU A 589 1.02 -2.76 -21.20
N TRP A 590 1.73 -3.86 -21.43
CA TRP A 590 2.14 -4.35 -22.74
C TRP A 590 1.04 -5.19 -23.35
N VAL A 591 0.27 -4.58 -24.26
CA VAL A 591 -0.83 -5.22 -24.97
C VAL A 591 -0.29 -6.03 -26.14
N ASN A 592 -0.63 -7.31 -26.20
CA ASN A 592 -0.14 -8.26 -27.17
C ASN A 592 -0.81 -8.06 -28.54
N GLN A 593 -0.02 -7.59 -29.50
CA GLN A 593 -0.47 -7.30 -30.87
C GLN A 593 -0.41 -8.54 -31.78
N GLY A 594 -0.03 -9.70 -31.24
CA GLY A 594 0.25 -10.92 -31.99
C GLY A 594 1.62 -10.93 -32.68
N GLY A 595 2.05 -12.12 -33.07
CA GLY A 595 3.36 -12.34 -33.69
C GLY A 595 4.55 -11.94 -32.80
N GLY A 596 4.35 -12.05 -31.47
CA GLY A 596 5.34 -11.72 -30.45
C GLY A 596 5.69 -10.26 -30.29
N ARG A 597 4.81 -9.32 -30.70
CA ARG A 597 5.01 -7.87 -30.53
C ARG A 597 4.05 -7.28 -29.51
N PHE A 598 4.54 -6.31 -28.73
CA PHE A 598 3.77 -5.68 -27.67
C PHE A 598 3.75 -4.15 -27.78
N LEU A 599 2.64 -3.53 -27.39
CA LEU A 599 2.49 -2.09 -27.32
C LEU A 599 2.17 -1.65 -25.88
N ASP A 600 2.93 -0.69 -25.34
CA ASP A 600 2.63 -0.13 -24.01
C ASP A 600 1.43 0.82 -24.10
N GLU A 601 0.29 0.40 -23.55
CA GLU A 601 -0.96 1.16 -23.52
C GLU A 601 -1.34 1.64 -22.11
N ALA A 602 -0.44 1.56 -21.12
CA ALA A 602 -0.78 1.91 -19.73
C ALA A 602 -1.36 3.31 -19.57
N LEU A 603 -0.87 4.29 -20.35
CA LEU A 603 -1.41 5.65 -20.33
C LEU A 603 -2.81 5.71 -20.95
N ALA A 604 -3.01 5.07 -22.09
CA ALA A 604 -4.28 5.12 -22.82
C ALA A 604 -5.42 4.43 -22.05
N LEU A 605 -5.08 3.33 -21.36
CA LEU A 605 -6.00 2.52 -20.58
C LEU A 605 -6.20 3.03 -19.13
N GLY A 606 -5.39 4.01 -18.70
CA GLY A 606 -5.53 4.66 -17.39
C GLY A 606 -4.90 3.91 -16.22
N VAL A 607 -3.96 3.00 -16.48
CA VAL A 607 -3.33 2.14 -15.46
C VAL A 607 -1.87 2.48 -15.18
N ARG A 608 -1.31 3.52 -15.80
CA ARG A 608 0.11 3.92 -15.63
C ARG A 608 0.51 4.32 -14.19
N GLY A 609 -0.46 4.53 -13.30
CA GLY A 609 -0.29 5.15 -11.99
C GLY A 609 -0.72 6.63 -12.01
N ILE A 610 -0.73 7.25 -10.83
CA ILE A 610 -1.22 8.63 -10.67
C ILE A 610 0.00 9.57 -10.68
N PRO A 611 0.11 10.49 -11.66
CA PRO A 611 1.21 11.44 -11.66
C PRO A 611 1.06 12.39 -10.46
N GLY A 612 2.17 12.66 -9.78
CA GLY A 612 2.27 13.66 -8.72
C GLY A 612 1.95 15.08 -9.22
N GLN A 613 1.94 16.05 -8.31
CA GLN A 613 1.60 17.44 -8.63
C GLN A 613 2.81 18.39 -8.59
N ASP A 614 2.67 19.53 -9.27
CA ASP A 614 3.67 20.61 -9.31
C ASP A 614 5.08 20.12 -9.69
N LYS A 615 6.06 20.30 -8.81
CA LYS A 615 7.45 19.87 -8.99
C LYS A 615 7.63 18.35 -9.03
N PHE A 616 6.59 17.57 -8.72
CA PHE A 616 6.56 16.12 -8.77
C PHE A 616 5.66 15.59 -9.90
N ALA A 617 5.37 16.40 -10.93
CA ALA A 617 4.51 16.01 -12.05
C ALA A 617 4.93 14.75 -12.83
N GLN A 618 6.17 14.28 -12.64
CA GLN A 618 6.71 13.06 -13.25
C GLN A 618 6.88 11.90 -12.25
N ALA A 619 6.53 12.10 -10.98
CA ALA A 619 6.52 11.04 -9.98
C ALA A 619 5.22 10.24 -10.11
N PHE A 620 5.32 8.92 -9.96
CA PHE A 620 4.20 7.98 -9.96
C PHE A 620 4.26 7.11 -8.69
N GLY A 621 3.79 5.87 -8.76
CA GLY A 621 3.88 4.88 -7.69
C GLY A 621 5.29 4.37 -7.38
N HIS A 622 5.45 3.91 -6.14
CA HIS A 622 6.49 2.97 -5.73
C HIS A 622 5.92 1.55 -5.84
N SER A 623 5.59 1.15 -7.07
CA SER A 623 4.80 -0.04 -7.32
C SER A 623 5.64 -1.30 -7.18
N VAL A 624 5.02 -2.35 -6.62
CA VAL A 624 5.73 -3.57 -6.23
C VAL A 624 5.21 -4.79 -6.95
N ALA A 625 3.89 -5.02 -6.92
CA ALA A 625 3.28 -6.22 -7.46
C ALA A 625 1.95 -5.90 -8.13
N PRO A 626 1.74 -6.35 -9.38
CA PRO A 626 0.43 -6.39 -10.01
C PRO A 626 -0.24 -7.77 -9.83
N THR A 627 -1.56 -7.78 -9.70
CA THR A 627 -2.38 -9.00 -9.63
C THR A 627 -3.67 -8.82 -10.42
N TRP A 628 -3.99 -9.76 -11.30
CA TRP A 628 -5.23 -9.80 -12.08
C TRP A 628 -6.31 -10.66 -11.40
N GLY A 629 -7.57 -10.27 -11.52
CA GLY A 629 -8.72 -11.09 -11.10
C GLY A 629 -10.04 -10.39 -11.42
N ASP A 630 -11.11 -11.15 -11.60
CA ASP A 630 -12.46 -10.61 -11.80
C ASP A 630 -13.09 -10.35 -10.42
N LEU A 631 -13.09 -9.10 -9.96
CA LEU A 631 -13.48 -8.74 -8.59
C LEU A 631 -14.98 -8.54 -8.43
N ASP A 632 -15.70 -8.26 -9.52
CA ASP A 632 -17.15 -8.08 -9.50
C ASP A 632 -17.92 -9.12 -10.33
N ASN A 633 -17.24 -10.19 -10.73
CA ASN A 633 -17.79 -11.35 -11.44
C ASN A 633 -18.51 -10.95 -12.74
N ASP A 634 -17.95 -9.96 -13.46
CA ASP A 634 -18.52 -9.42 -14.70
C ASP A 634 -17.92 -10.06 -15.98
N GLY A 635 -16.92 -10.92 -15.82
CA GLY A 635 -16.21 -11.61 -16.89
C GLY A 635 -15.02 -10.85 -17.48
N ASN A 636 -14.66 -9.67 -16.94
CA ASN A 636 -13.48 -8.90 -17.30
C ASN A 636 -12.48 -8.91 -16.16
N LEU A 637 -11.19 -9.05 -16.47
CA LEU A 637 -10.17 -8.99 -15.43
C LEU A 637 -9.95 -7.55 -14.96
N ASP A 638 -10.01 -7.35 -13.65
CA ASP A 638 -9.57 -6.17 -12.93
C ASP A 638 -8.11 -6.31 -12.49
N LEU A 639 -7.51 -5.20 -12.09
CA LEU A 639 -6.09 -5.12 -11.72
C LEU A 639 -5.90 -4.47 -10.36
N ILE A 640 -5.14 -5.12 -9.48
CA ILE A 640 -4.64 -4.52 -8.24
C ILE A 640 -3.14 -4.28 -8.36
N VAL A 641 -2.69 -3.09 -7.96
CA VAL A 641 -1.27 -2.72 -7.93
C VAL A 641 -0.88 -2.27 -6.54
N THR A 642 -0.03 -3.05 -5.86
CA THR A 642 0.48 -2.68 -4.54
C THR A 642 1.57 -1.63 -4.63
N ASN A 643 1.56 -0.73 -3.65
CA ASN A 643 2.57 0.32 -3.54
C ASN A 643 3.06 0.43 -2.09
N VAL A 644 4.36 0.66 -1.93
CA VAL A 644 4.96 0.89 -0.61
C VAL A 644 4.99 2.36 -0.21
N ALA A 645 4.03 3.15 -0.70
CA ALA A 645 3.97 4.56 -0.37
C ALA A 645 3.80 4.76 1.15
N LEU A 646 4.61 5.67 1.69
CA LEU A 646 4.43 6.16 3.04
C LEU A 646 3.37 7.26 3.03
N TRP A 647 2.56 7.34 4.08
CA TRP A 647 1.45 8.29 4.16
C TRP A 647 1.85 9.76 3.92
N ARG A 648 3.07 10.14 4.31
CA ARG A 648 3.62 11.50 4.14
C ARG A 648 3.93 11.87 2.68
N TYR A 649 3.91 10.89 1.79
CA TYR A 649 4.27 11.05 0.38
C TYR A 649 3.10 10.83 -0.57
N LEU A 650 1.87 10.66 -0.06
CA LEU A 650 0.66 10.46 -0.88
C LEU A 650 0.32 11.63 -1.82
N ASP A 651 0.96 12.79 -1.66
CA ASP A 651 0.86 13.91 -2.60
C ASP A 651 1.54 13.63 -3.95
N PHE A 652 2.43 12.62 -4.03
CA PHE A 652 3.20 12.30 -5.24
C PHE A 652 3.62 10.82 -5.38
N ALA A 653 3.22 9.94 -4.45
CA ALA A 653 3.47 8.51 -4.50
C ALA A 653 2.14 7.77 -4.33
N ASP A 654 1.88 6.82 -5.22
CA ASP A 654 0.60 6.12 -5.29
C ASP A 654 0.34 5.24 -4.06
N PRO A 655 -0.86 5.24 -3.47
CA PRO A 655 -1.29 4.17 -2.55
C PRO A 655 -1.50 2.86 -3.33
N THR A 656 -1.91 1.77 -2.66
CA THR A 656 -2.45 0.60 -3.40
C THR A 656 -3.60 1.05 -4.30
N LEU A 657 -3.53 0.65 -5.58
CA LEU A 657 -4.50 1.00 -6.62
C LEU A 657 -5.35 -0.22 -6.94
N VAL A 658 -6.64 -0.01 -7.19
CA VAL A 658 -7.60 -1.08 -7.53
C VAL A 658 -8.35 -0.62 -8.76
N TYR A 659 -7.92 -1.11 -9.91
CA TYR A 659 -8.41 -0.72 -11.21
C TYR A 659 -9.50 -1.67 -11.67
N ARG A 660 -10.74 -1.21 -11.64
CA ARG A 660 -11.86 -1.93 -12.24
C ARG A 660 -11.88 -1.75 -13.75
N ASN A 661 -12.00 -2.84 -14.50
CA ASN A 661 -12.13 -2.85 -15.94
C ASN A 661 -13.57 -2.46 -16.35
N GLU A 662 -13.73 -1.42 -17.16
CA GLU A 662 -15.06 -0.95 -17.59
C GLU A 662 -15.57 -1.68 -18.85
N GLY A 663 -14.83 -2.69 -19.32
CA GLY A 663 -15.16 -3.53 -20.45
C GLY A 663 -15.07 -2.82 -21.81
N LYS A 664 -15.49 -3.52 -22.87
CA LYS A 664 -15.40 -3.04 -24.26
C LYS A 664 -16.38 -1.91 -24.61
N GLY A 665 -17.47 -1.74 -23.86
CA GLY A 665 -18.63 -0.92 -24.26
C GLY A 665 -18.30 0.52 -24.66
N LEU A 666 -17.40 1.19 -23.92
CA LEU A 666 -16.90 2.56 -24.22
C LEU A 666 -15.46 2.54 -24.76
N GLY A 667 -15.00 1.37 -25.22
CA GLY A 667 -13.59 1.02 -25.37
C GLY A 667 -12.98 0.60 -24.04
N TRP A 668 -11.97 -0.28 -24.09
CA TRP A 668 -11.26 -0.76 -22.90
C TRP A 668 -10.69 0.41 -22.10
N ARG A 669 -11.03 0.49 -20.82
CA ARG A 669 -10.54 1.49 -19.86
C ARG A 669 -10.62 0.92 -18.45
N PHE A 670 -9.75 1.44 -17.59
CA PHE A 670 -9.78 1.14 -16.17
C PHE A 670 -10.14 2.37 -15.35
N LYS A 671 -10.80 2.11 -14.23
CA LYS A 671 -11.11 3.11 -13.21
C LYS A 671 -10.55 2.68 -11.87
N ASP A 672 -9.72 3.52 -11.26
CA ASP A 672 -9.32 3.31 -9.87
C ASP A 672 -10.52 3.50 -8.93
N ILE A 673 -10.84 2.44 -8.19
CA ILE A 673 -11.93 2.36 -7.22
C ILE A 673 -11.43 2.15 -5.79
N ALA A 674 -10.12 2.11 -5.54
CA ALA A 674 -9.56 1.73 -4.23
C ALA A 674 -10.17 2.51 -3.05
N ARG A 675 -10.32 3.83 -3.20
CA ARG A 675 -10.91 4.69 -2.15
C ARG A 675 -12.38 4.39 -1.90
N ASP A 676 -13.12 4.11 -2.95
CA ASP A 676 -14.57 3.88 -2.88
C ASP A 676 -14.87 2.44 -2.50
N SER A 677 -13.95 1.50 -2.70
CA SER A 677 -14.16 0.08 -2.44
C SER A 677 -14.07 -0.28 -0.96
N GLY A 678 -13.56 0.59 -0.09
CA GLY A 678 -13.39 0.31 1.35
C GLY A 678 -12.03 -0.27 1.71
N ILE A 679 -11.19 -0.53 0.71
CA ILE A 679 -9.77 -0.83 0.89
C ILE A 679 -9.08 0.42 1.44
N ARG A 680 -8.31 0.24 2.52
CA ARG A 680 -7.62 1.33 3.17
C ARG A 680 -6.19 1.42 2.67
N HIS A 681 -5.63 2.62 2.72
CA HIS A 681 -4.20 2.78 2.52
C HIS A 681 -3.45 1.97 3.59
N GLN A 682 -2.68 1.00 3.12
CA GLN A 682 -1.71 0.25 3.90
C GLN A 682 -0.32 0.70 3.45
N GLU A 683 0.40 1.36 4.35
CA GLU A 683 1.79 1.69 4.09
C GLU A 683 2.59 0.42 3.87
N MET A 684 3.53 0.47 2.93
CA MET A 684 4.49 -0.62 2.69
C MET A 684 3.84 -1.92 2.17
N ALA A 685 2.71 -1.83 1.45
CA ALA A 685 2.10 -2.98 0.81
C ALA A 685 3.04 -3.60 -0.25
N ALA A 686 3.32 -4.90 -0.13
CA ALA A 686 4.25 -5.59 -1.03
C ALA A 686 3.54 -6.38 -2.12
N GLU A 687 2.53 -7.17 -1.79
CA GLU A 687 1.86 -8.06 -2.73
C GLU A 687 0.37 -8.17 -2.42
N ALA A 688 -0.44 -8.32 -3.48
CA ALA A 688 -1.86 -8.58 -3.40
C ALA A 688 -2.12 -10.05 -3.78
N GLY A 689 -2.80 -10.78 -2.92
CA GLY A 689 -3.31 -12.12 -3.20
C GLY A 689 -4.82 -12.09 -3.33
N LEU A 690 -5.34 -12.66 -4.42
CA LEU A 690 -6.76 -12.83 -4.66
C LEU A 690 -7.13 -14.29 -4.47
N CYS A 691 -8.09 -14.56 -3.59
CA CYS A 691 -8.60 -15.90 -3.31
C CYS A 691 -10.01 -15.79 -2.74
N ASP A 692 -10.89 -16.69 -3.12
CA ASP A 692 -12.21 -16.85 -2.48
C ASP A 692 -12.01 -17.68 -1.21
N VAL A 693 -11.91 -17.02 -0.05
CA VAL A 693 -11.47 -17.67 1.21
C VAL A 693 -12.63 -18.15 2.08
N ASP A 694 -13.86 -17.72 1.79
CA ASP A 694 -15.05 -18.19 2.49
C ASP A 694 -15.99 -19.05 1.62
N ASN A 695 -15.57 -19.34 0.39
CA ASN A 695 -16.25 -20.15 -0.62
C ASN A 695 -17.57 -19.54 -1.12
N ASP A 696 -17.73 -18.22 -1.13
CA ASP A 696 -18.98 -17.58 -1.55
C ASP A 696 -19.05 -17.21 -3.06
N GLY A 697 -17.92 -17.33 -3.76
CA GLY A 697 -17.77 -17.08 -5.20
C GLY A 697 -17.05 -15.77 -5.53
N ASP A 698 -17.00 -14.81 -4.60
CA ASP A 698 -16.30 -13.55 -4.79
C ASP A 698 -14.80 -13.69 -4.43
N LEU A 699 -13.91 -13.05 -5.20
CA LEU A 699 -12.49 -13.04 -4.86
C LEU A 699 -12.21 -12.04 -3.72
N ASP A 700 -11.70 -12.55 -2.59
CA ASP A 700 -11.24 -11.76 -1.44
C ASP A 700 -9.81 -11.26 -1.65
N LEU A 701 -9.43 -10.24 -0.88
CA LEU A 701 -8.14 -9.57 -1.02
C LEU A 701 -7.28 -9.70 0.24
N LEU A 702 -6.11 -10.30 0.08
CA LEU A 702 -5.02 -10.21 1.04
C LEU A 702 -3.94 -9.24 0.56
N LEU A 703 -3.55 -8.31 1.42
CA LEU A 703 -2.38 -7.46 1.22
C LEU A 703 -1.27 -7.83 2.20
N THR A 704 -0.09 -8.15 1.68
CA THR A 704 1.14 -8.31 2.48
C THR A 704 1.78 -6.94 2.74
N ALA A 705 2.56 -6.82 3.80
CA ALA A 705 3.26 -5.57 4.10
C ALA A 705 4.66 -5.78 4.67
N VAL A 706 5.60 -4.99 4.15
CA VAL A 706 7.01 -5.07 4.54
C VAL A 706 7.28 -4.26 5.80
N TYR A 707 8.35 -4.67 6.50
CA TYR A 707 8.78 -4.25 7.84
C TYR A 707 8.13 -5.00 8.99
N LYS A 708 8.92 -5.18 10.06
CA LYS A 708 8.58 -5.90 11.29
C LYS A 708 7.29 -5.40 11.96
N GLU A 709 6.97 -4.15 11.73
CA GLU A 709 5.90 -3.39 12.37
C GLU A 709 4.57 -3.42 11.59
N ARG A 710 4.55 -3.99 10.38
CA ARG A 710 3.41 -3.89 9.46
C ARG A 710 2.73 -5.25 9.29
N PRO A 711 1.45 -5.37 9.65
CA PRO A 711 0.71 -6.61 9.50
C PRO A 711 0.21 -6.80 8.06
N THR A 712 -0.17 -8.02 7.74
CA THR A 712 -1.11 -8.34 6.66
C THR A 712 -2.43 -7.58 6.81
N ALA A 713 -3.16 -7.45 5.70
CA ALA A 713 -4.54 -6.99 5.74
C ALA A 713 -5.41 -7.88 4.84
N LEU A 714 -6.31 -8.64 5.46
CA LEU A 714 -7.34 -9.42 4.76
C LEU A 714 -8.64 -8.62 4.68
N TYR A 715 -9.22 -8.59 3.49
CA TYR A 715 -10.49 -7.97 3.17
C TYR A 715 -11.42 -8.98 2.50
N MET A 716 -12.61 -9.16 3.06
CA MET A 716 -13.68 -9.91 2.39
C MET A 716 -14.29 -9.05 1.30
N ASN A 717 -14.47 -9.59 0.11
CA ASN A 717 -15.32 -9.00 -0.90
C ASN A 717 -16.78 -9.20 -0.47
N VAL A 718 -17.56 -8.12 -0.45
CA VAL A 718 -18.98 -8.15 -0.04
C VAL A 718 -19.89 -7.78 -1.19
N GLY A 719 -19.37 -7.95 -2.42
CA GLY A 719 -20.01 -7.60 -3.67
C GLY A 719 -20.06 -6.09 -3.94
N ALA A 720 -20.59 -5.75 -5.12
CA ALA A 720 -20.77 -4.36 -5.56
C ALA A 720 -19.49 -3.51 -5.46
N ASN A 721 -18.34 -4.11 -5.79
CA ASN A 721 -17.02 -3.47 -5.72
C ASN A 721 -16.66 -2.98 -4.30
N LYS A 722 -17.10 -3.68 -3.25
CA LYS A 722 -16.84 -3.35 -1.85
C LYS A 722 -16.07 -4.44 -1.13
N PHE A 723 -15.17 -4.00 -0.27
CA PHE A 723 -14.28 -4.81 0.54
C PHE A 723 -14.40 -4.42 2.01
N GLN A 724 -14.45 -5.43 2.87
CA GLN A 724 -14.57 -5.27 4.30
C GLN A 724 -13.36 -5.87 5.02
N PRO A 725 -12.62 -5.08 5.81
CA PRO A 725 -11.45 -5.59 6.53
C PRO A 725 -11.87 -6.56 7.65
N VAL A 726 -11.20 -7.71 7.71
CA VAL A 726 -11.49 -8.79 8.68
C VAL A 726 -10.25 -9.43 9.32
N THR A 727 -9.05 -8.95 8.98
CA THR A 727 -7.74 -9.50 9.42
C THR A 727 -7.71 -9.98 10.87
N TRP A 728 -8.21 -9.19 11.82
CA TRP A 728 -8.07 -9.52 13.24
C TRP A 728 -9.05 -10.60 13.69
N ARG A 729 -10.26 -10.60 13.13
CA ARG A 729 -11.28 -11.61 13.44
C ARG A 729 -11.11 -12.89 12.64
N SER A 730 -10.47 -12.83 11.48
CA SER A 730 -10.13 -14.04 10.72
C SER A 730 -8.96 -14.77 11.36
N GLY A 731 -8.01 -14.08 11.98
CA GLY A 731 -6.80 -14.70 12.54
C GLY A 731 -5.62 -14.75 11.57
N LEU A 732 -5.78 -14.25 10.34
CA LEU A 732 -4.72 -14.15 9.33
C LEU A 732 -3.82 -12.94 9.59
N LEU A 733 -3.06 -13.01 10.70
CA LEU A 733 -2.18 -11.95 11.16
C LEU A 733 -0.71 -12.38 11.06
N ALA A 734 0.01 -11.76 10.13
CA ALA A 734 1.46 -11.94 10.00
C ALA A 734 2.16 -10.61 9.73
N PHE A 735 3.43 -10.52 10.11
CA PHE A 735 4.22 -9.29 10.00
C PHE A 735 5.43 -9.46 9.07
N ASN A 736 5.88 -8.35 8.49
CA ASN A 736 7.05 -8.29 7.60
C ASN A 736 6.93 -9.24 6.41
N THR A 737 5.73 -9.34 5.86
CA THR A 737 5.36 -10.23 4.76
C THR A 737 5.66 -9.57 3.43
N TRP A 738 6.27 -10.33 2.54
CA TRP A 738 6.68 -9.89 1.21
C TRP A 738 5.81 -10.58 0.16
N GLY A 739 5.83 -11.92 0.13
CA GLY A 739 5.09 -12.74 -0.81
C GLY A 739 3.97 -13.55 -0.18
N GLN A 740 3.11 -14.11 -1.03
CA GLN A 740 2.01 -14.99 -0.63
C GLN A 740 1.79 -16.07 -1.69
N ALA A 741 1.28 -17.24 -1.29
CA ALA A 741 0.80 -18.27 -2.19
C ALA A 741 -0.43 -18.97 -1.62
N TRP A 742 -1.55 -18.92 -2.36
CA TRP A 742 -2.80 -19.63 -2.06
C TRP A 742 -2.78 -21.04 -2.64
N PHE A 743 -3.24 -22.01 -1.85
CA PHE A 743 -3.39 -23.41 -2.24
C PHE A 743 -4.26 -24.14 -1.21
N ASP A 744 -4.85 -25.28 -1.58
CA ASP A 744 -5.63 -26.10 -0.65
C ASP A 744 -4.77 -27.33 -0.34
N LYS A 745 -4.12 -27.32 0.84
CA LYS A 745 -2.96 -28.16 1.17
C LYS A 745 -3.34 -29.62 1.42
N ASP A 746 -4.59 -29.88 1.81
CA ASP A 746 -5.12 -31.21 2.17
C ASP A 746 -6.32 -31.62 1.33
N ASN A 747 -6.66 -30.85 0.29
CA ASN A 747 -7.73 -31.11 -0.67
C ASN A 747 -9.12 -31.14 -0.02
N ASP A 748 -9.36 -30.32 1.01
CA ASP A 748 -10.65 -30.22 1.69
C ASP A 748 -11.58 -29.14 1.09
N GLY A 749 -11.02 -28.26 0.26
CA GLY A 749 -11.71 -27.17 -0.42
C GLY A 749 -11.63 -25.81 0.27
N ASP A 750 -10.96 -25.72 1.42
CA ASP A 750 -10.68 -24.48 2.09
C ASP A 750 -9.27 -24.00 1.67
N MET A 751 -9.21 -22.84 1.01
CA MET A 751 -7.93 -22.34 0.51
C MET A 751 -7.05 -21.81 1.66
N ASP A 752 -5.89 -22.43 1.84
CA ASP A 752 -4.84 -22.04 2.77
C ASP A 752 -3.85 -21.05 2.16
N VAL A 753 -3.00 -20.45 3.01
CA VAL A 753 -1.97 -19.52 2.52
C VAL A 753 -0.62 -19.70 3.19
N ALA A 754 0.43 -19.79 2.36
CA ALA A 754 1.80 -19.59 2.77
C ALA A 754 2.20 -18.12 2.54
N LEU A 755 2.78 -17.47 3.56
CA LEU A 755 3.29 -16.11 3.50
C LEU A 755 4.81 -16.11 3.57
N GLY A 756 5.45 -15.56 2.55
CA GLY A 756 6.87 -15.24 2.59
C GLY A 756 7.11 -14.05 3.50
N SER A 757 7.99 -14.17 4.49
CA SER A 757 8.34 -13.09 5.42
C SER A 757 9.83 -13.07 5.70
N ALA A 758 10.38 -11.86 5.80
CA ALA A 758 11.76 -11.66 6.22
C ALA A 758 11.98 -12.04 7.71
N ALA A 759 10.92 -12.33 8.46
CA ALA A 759 10.97 -12.94 9.80
C ALA A 759 10.77 -14.47 9.79
N GLY A 760 10.75 -15.09 8.61
CA GLY A 760 10.46 -16.51 8.40
C GLY A 760 9.03 -16.73 7.91
N ILE A 761 8.84 -17.74 7.06
CA ILE A 761 7.55 -18.09 6.46
C ILE A 761 6.48 -18.30 7.54
N ARG A 762 5.22 -18.03 7.17
CA ARG A 762 4.04 -18.42 7.93
C ARG A 762 3.10 -19.24 7.07
N LEU A 763 2.55 -20.32 7.60
CA LEU A 763 1.50 -21.10 6.97
C LEU A 763 0.23 -20.99 7.81
N PHE A 764 -0.85 -20.54 7.17
CA PHE A 764 -2.17 -20.42 7.80
C PHE A 764 -3.12 -21.43 7.19
N GLU A 765 -3.72 -22.26 8.05
CA GLU A 765 -4.79 -23.18 7.71
C GLU A 765 -6.13 -22.44 7.78
N ASN A 766 -6.91 -22.50 6.70
CA ASN A 766 -8.23 -21.89 6.62
C ASN A 766 -9.32 -22.83 7.13
N LYS A 767 -10.43 -22.24 7.52
CA LYS A 767 -11.70 -22.91 7.73
C LYS A 767 -12.80 -22.01 7.21
N ALA A 768 -13.34 -22.32 6.05
CA ALA A 768 -14.41 -21.56 5.41
C ALA A 768 -15.78 -21.90 6.04
N ALA A 769 -16.72 -20.97 5.94
CA ALA A 769 -18.09 -21.18 6.42
C ALA A 769 -18.95 -21.90 5.37
N ASP A 770 -18.82 -21.52 4.10
CA ASP A 770 -19.51 -22.17 3.00
C ASP A 770 -18.69 -23.38 2.50
N THR A 771 -19.37 -24.47 2.17
CA THR A 771 -18.73 -25.78 1.88
C THR A 771 -18.95 -26.25 0.46
N ALA A 772 -19.65 -25.45 -0.37
CA ALA A 772 -19.80 -25.74 -1.78
C ALA A 772 -18.62 -25.15 -2.53
N TRP A 773 -17.82 -25.99 -3.19
CA TRP A 773 -16.62 -25.55 -3.89
C TRP A 773 -16.34 -26.42 -5.11
N LEU A 774 -15.46 -25.95 -5.99
CA LEU A 774 -14.96 -26.71 -7.12
C LEU A 774 -13.53 -26.27 -7.43
N ARG A 775 -12.60 -27.22 -7.50
CA ARG A 775 -11.25 -26.95 -8.00
C ARG A 775 -11.08 -27.56 -9.39
N VAL A 776 -10.44 -26.83 -10.30
CA VAL A 776 -10.25 -27.25 -11.70
C VAL A 776 -8.76 -27.25 -12.03
N GLN A 777 -8.20 -28.43 -12.28
CA GLN A 777 -6.84 -28.62 -12.77
C GLN A 777 -6.88 -28.90 -14.27
N LEU A 778 -6.13 -28.14 -15.06
CA LEU A 778 -6.03 -28.33 -16.51
C LEU A 778 -4.82 -29.21 -16.85
N LEU A 779 -4.97 -30.01 -17.91
CA LEU A 779 -3.91 -30.84 -18.47
C LEU A 779 -3.94 -30.73 -20.01
N ASP A 780 -2.94 -30.10 -20.60
CA ASP A 780 -2.81 -30.00 -22.06
C ASP A 780 -1.68 -30.91 -22.59
N HIS A 781 -2.03 -31.97 -23.31
CA HIS A 781 -1.04 -32.90 -23.89
C HIS A 781 -0.39 -32.38 -25.18
N ARG A 782 -0.86 -31.26 -25.74
CA ARG A 782 -0.33 -30.67 -26.98
C ARG A 782 0.84 -29.73 -26.73
N GLY A 783 0.96 -29.21 -25.51
CA GLY A 783 1.94 -28.20 -25.08
C GLY A 783 1.35 -27.38 -23.92
N ASN A 784 2.17 -26.62 -23.18
CA ASN A 784 1.77 -25.83 -22.02
C ASN A 784 0.93 -26.68 -21.06
N ARG A 785 1.55 -27.74 -20.52
CA ARG A 785 0.81 -28.81 -19.85
C ARG A 785 -0.03 -28.38 -18.66
N GLN A 786 0.38 -27.33 -17.97
CA GLN A 786 -0.36 -26.73 -16.85
C GLN A 786 -1.55 -25.86 -17.29
N GLY A 787 -1.70 -25.59 -18.60
CA GLY A 787 -2.76 -24.75 -19.14
C GLY A 787 -2.61 -23.27 -18.78
N ILE A 788 -1.38 -22.77 -18.55
CA ILE A 788 -1.13 -21.36 -18.19
C ILE A 788 -1.68 -20.43 -19.27
N GLY A 789 -2.37 -19.36 -18.88
CA GLY A 789 -3.06 -18.45 -19.80
C GLY A 789 -4.47 -18.91 -20.22
N SER A 790 -4.90 -20.12 -19.82
CA SER A 790 -6.28 -20.54 -20.03
C SER A 790 -7.24 -19.81 -19.11
N ARG A 791 -8.45 -19.56 -19.60
CA ARG A 791 -9.57 -19.08 -18.78
C ARG A 791 -10.53 -20.21 -18.48
N VAL A 792 -10.82 -20.42 -17.20
CA VAL A 792 -11.84 -21.35 -16.73
C VAL A 792 -13.06 -20.55 -16.31
N THR A 793 -14.21 -20.86 -16.89
CA THR A 793 -15.52 -20.33 -16.51
C THR A 793 -16.35 -21.42 -15.87
N VAL A 794 -16.88 -21.17 -14.67
CA VAL A 794 -17.77 -22.08 -13.96
C VAL A 794 -19.15 -21.45 -13.85
N VAL A 795 -20.17 -22.17 -14.30
CA VAL A 795 -21.59 -21.79 -14.17
C VAL A 795 -22.28 -22.75 -13.20
N ALA A 796 -22.78 -22.21 -12.09
CA ALA A 796 -23.42 -22.95 -11.01
C ALA A 796 -24.68 -22.21 -10.52
N GLY A 797 -25.83 -22.59 -11.09
CA GLY A 797 -27.08 -21.89 -10.82
C GLY A 797 -27.05 -20.44 -11.33
N ALA A 798 -27.04 -19.47 -10.41
CA ALA A 798 -26.94 -18.05 -10.74
C ALA A 798 -25.48 -17.54 -10.78
N LEU A 799 -24.52 -18.33 -10.28
CA LEU A 799 -23.11 -17.96 -10.28
C LEU A 799 -22.51 -18.20 -11.67
N THR A 800 -21.77 -17.21 -12.17
CA THR A 800 -20.89 -17.33 -13.33
C THR A 800 -19.56 -16.72 -12.91
N LEU A 801 -18.55 -17.58 -12.74
CA LEU A 801 -17.27 -17.19 -12.16
C LEU A 801 -16.17 -17.48 -13.16
N ILE A 802 -15.17 -16.61 -13.26
CA ILE A 802 -13.98 -16.86 -14.08
C ILE A 802 -12.70 -16.87 -13.25
N ARG A 803 -11.75 -17.72 -13.64
CA ARG A 803 -10.36 -17.72 -13.15
C ARG A 803 -9.42 -17.91 -14.34
N GLU A 804 -8.30 -17.20 -14.36
CA GLU A 804 -7.22 -17.44 -15.31
C GLU A 804 -6.08 -18.19 -14.64
N ILE A 805 -5.54 -19.18 -15.34
CA ILE A 805 -4.39 -19.96 -14.85
C ILE A 805 -3.13 -19.14 -15.08
N THR A 806 -2.35 -18.91 -14.03
CA THR A 806 -1.15 -18.05 -14.10
C THR A 806 0.08 -18.78 -13.56
N CYS A 807 1.28 -18.34 -13.97
CA CYS A 807 2.54 -18.85 -13.46
C CYS A 807 3.46 -17.69 -13.06
N GLY A 808 3.59 -17.49 -11.75
CA GLY A 808 4.26 -16.33 -11.17
C GLY A 808 3.37 -15.10 -11.20
N THR A 809 3.13 -14.53 -10.03
CA THR A 809 2.34 -13.30 -9.86
C THR A 809 3.10 -12.28 -9.05
N GLY A 810 2.72 -11.01 -9.21
CA GLY A 810 3.16 -9.95 -8.33
C GLY A 810 4.67 -9.77 -8.38
N SER A 811 5.33 -10.07 -7.27
CA SER A 811 6.76 -9.88 -7.09
C SER A 811 7.51 -11.19 -6.88
N THR A 812 7.26 -12.16 -7.77
CA THR A 812 7.89 -13.51 -7.85
C THR A 812 7.46 -14.52 -6.78
N SER A 813 6.18 -14.46 -6.39
CA SER A 813 5.51 -15.55 -5.65
C SER A 813 4.61 -16.33 -6.62
N GLN A 814 4.19 -17.54 -6.25
CA GLN A 814 3.31 -18.36 -7.09
C GLN A 814 2.30 -19.12 -6.23
N SER A 815 1.02 -18.77 -6.43
CA SER A 815 -0.10 -19.57 -5.92
C SER A 815 -0.31 -20.81 -6.80
N SER A 816 -1.14 -21.74 -6.33
CA SER A 816 -1.54 -22.93 -7.09
C SER A 816 -2.05 -22.56 -8.50
N PRO A 817 -1.60 -23.26 -9.56
CA PRO A 817 -2.22 -23.14 -10.88
C PRO A 817 -3.57 -23.88 -10.97
N ILE A 818 -4.05 -24.51 -9.89
CA ILE A 818 -5.37 -25.15 -9.85
C ILE A 818 -6.40 -24.07 -9.49
N ALA A 819 -7.32 -23.80 -10.42
CA ALA A 819 -8.33 -22.76 -10.21
C ALA A 819 -9.36 -23.19 -9.16
N HIS A 820 -9.57 -22.33 -8.14
CA HIS A 820 -10.57 -22.52 -7.10
C HIS A 820 -11.82 -21.66 -7.32
N PHE A 821 -12.98 -22.25 -7.05
CA PHE A 821 -14.29 -21.63 -7.14
C PHE A 821 -15.14 -21.98 -5.92
N GLY A 822 -15.41 -21.02 -5.05
CA GLY A 822 -16.49 -21.12 -4.08
C GLY A 822 -17.83 -21.03 -4.78
N LEU A 823 -18.78 -21.84 -4.33
CA LEU A 823 -20.13 -21.94 -4.91
C LEU A 823 -21.21 -21.61 -3.86
N GLY A 824 -20.81 -21.10 -2.70
CA GLY A 824 -21.64 -20.67 -1.58
C GLY A 824 -22.55 -21.79 -1.10
N SER A 825 -23.85 -21.61 -1.31
CA SER A 825 -24.90 -22.56 -0.91
C SER A 825 -25.42 -23.42 -2.07
N HIS A 826 -24.79 -23.35 -3.24
CA HIS A 826 -25.19 -24.12 -4.43
C HIS A 826 -25.14 -25.63 -4.17
N LYS A 827 -26.00 -26.37 -4.87
CA LYS A 827 -26.10 -27.84 -4.76
C LYS A 827 -26.14 -28.49 -6.13
N GLY A 828 -25.60 -29.70 -6.21
CA GLY A 828 -25.68 -30.53 -7.40
C GLY A 828 -24.42 -30.42 -8.24
N THR A 829 -24.56 -29.85 -9.44
CA THR A 829 -23.50 -29.82 -10.44
C THR A 829 -23.21 -28.42 -10.94
N ALA A 830 -22.03 -28.22 -11.52
CA ALA A 830 -21.63 -27.02 -12.24
C ALA A 830 -21.21 -27.36 -13.68
N ASP A 831 -21.39 -26.41 -14.59
CA ASP A 831 -20.86 -26.50 -15.95
C ASP A 831 -19.52 -25.76 -16.00
N ILE A 832 -18.52 -26.39 -16.62
CA ILE A 832 -17.19 -25.81 -16.78
C ILE A 832 -16.95 -25.54 -18.27
N THR A 833 -16.49 -24.35 -18.60
CA THR A 833 -15.98 -24.00 -19.93
C THR A 833 -14.53 -23.56 -19.81
N VAL A 834 -13.63 -24.21 -20.54
CA VAL A 834 -12.22 -23.86 -20.61
C VAL A 834 -11.96 -23.23 -21.97
N ARG A 835 -11.46 -22.00 -21.98
CA ARG A 835 -10.86 -21.37 -23.16
C ARG A 835 -9.35 -21.55 -23.04
N TRP A 836 -8.79 -22.39 -23.91
CA TRP A 836 -7.36 -22.69 -23.96
C TRP A 836 -6.57 -21.52 -24.58
N PRO A 837 -5.23 -21.49 -24.43
CA PRO A 837 -4.40 -20.38 -24.90
C PRO A 837 -4.48 -20.14 -26.40
N ASP A 838 -4.75 -21.17 -27.20
CA ASP A 838 -4.95 -21.04 -28.66
C ASP A 838 -6.36 -20.56 -29.06
N GLY A 839 -7.20 -20.22 -28.08
CA GLY A 839 -8.57 -19.75 -28.26
C GLY A 839 -9.60 -20.86 -28.44
N THR A 840 -9.21 -22.14 -28.45
CA THR A 840 -10.19 -23.25 -28.49
C THR A 840 -10.99 -23.34 -27.20
N GLU A 841 -12.28 -23.66 -27.31
CA GLU A 841 -13.16 -23.83 -26.16
C GLU A 841 -13.54 -25.30 -25.95
N GLN A 842 -13.53 -25.73 -24.70
CA GLN A 842 -13.96 -27.06 -24.25
C GLN A 842 -14.98 -26.93 -23.12
N ARG A 843 -16.15 -27.53 -23.30
CA ARG A 843 -17.21 -27.58 -22.28
C ARG A 843 -17.30 -28.96 -21.62
N VAL A 844 -17.43 -28.96 -20.30
CA VAL A 844 -17.72 -30.12 -19.45
C VAL A 844 -18.98 -29.80 -18.65
N ALA A 845 -20.09 -30.44 -19.00
CA ALA A 845 -21.39 -30.18 -18.39
C ALA A 845 -21.67 -31.11 -17.20
N ALA A 846 -22.53 -30.67 -16.29
CA ALA A 846 -23.04 -31.44 -15.16
C ALA A 846 -21.93 -32.08 -14.29
N THR A 847 -20.88 -31.30 -13.99
CA THR A 847 -19.77 -31.72 -13.15
C THR A 847 -20.16 -31.72 -11.68
N PRO A 848 -20.01 -32.82 -10.92
CA PRO A 848 -20.26 -32.82 -9.48
C PRO A 848 -19.34 -31.83 -8.75
N ILE A 849 -19.90 -31.07 -7.82
CA ILE A 849 -19.17 -30.11 -6.98
C ILE A 849 -18.49 -30.82 -5.78
N ASN A 850 -17.77 -30.04 -4.97
CA ASN A 850 -17.02 -30.42 -3.76
C ASN A 850 -15.90 -31.41 -4.04
N ARG A 851 -15.11 -31.09 -5.06
CA ARG A 851 -14.00 -31.91 -5.50
C ARG A 851 -13.04 -31.14 -6.40
N LEU A 852 -11.84 -31.68 -6.50
CA LEU A 852 -10.93 -31.41 -7.61
C LEU A 852 -11.37 -32.16 -8.87
N VAL A 853 -11.40 -31.47 -10.00
CA VAL A 853 -11.70 -32.02 -11.33
C VAL A 853 -10.50 -31.76 -12.24
N LYS A 854 -9.98 -32.83 -12.84
CA LYS A 854 -8.93 -32.76 -13.85
C LYS A 854 -9.57 -32.72 -15.24
N ILE A 855 -9.24 -31.70 -16.02
CA ILE A 855 -9.75 -31.54 -17.39
C ILE A 855 -8.58 -31.68 -18.36
N GLU A 856 -8.58 -32.80 -19.07
CA GLU A 856 -7.67 -33.05 -20.19
C GLU A 856 -8.20 -32.36 -21.45
N ARG A 857 -7.30 -31.69 -22.17
CA ARG A 857 -7.60 -31.10 -23.47
C ARG A 857 -7.89 -32.18 -24.51
N LYS A 858 -9.01 -32.04 -25.23
CA LYS A 858 -9.44 -32.98 -26.27
C LYS A 858 -8.69 -32.86 -27.59
#